data_AF-B0TRV9-F1
#
_entry.id   AF-B0TRV9-F1
#
_cell.length_a   1.000
_cell.length_b   1.000
_cell.length_c   1.000
_cell.angle_alpha   90.00
_cell.angle_beta   90.00
_cell.angle_gamma   90.00
#
_symmetry.space_group_name_H-M   'P 1'
#
loop_
_entity.id
_entity.type
_entity.pdbx_description
1 polymer ?
#
loop_
_entity_poly.entity_id
_entity_poly.type
_entity_poly.pdbx_seq_one_letter_code
_entity_poly.pdbx_strand_id
1 'polypeptide(L)'
;MKYLSLVFCFTLLSGCGGSDSGSTPSPEQPDPTPIDPLAKYIDVDNAYIGSRSPAALNTDNLGQVYQYIVSLAPELLPDYQDQTGEVGSTCSGGGKLTISDGNSDNEKRVSFENCSEDGMVTNGLATIRANQFSANGSLIDSTIIFEDVKVTNLLGERVLAGTAQHIEHGDACPKTEGLYNLMFTEPSSGHQVYYTDFAFFRVGGTGLLCSDNNGFTVRGQVYDSDSGYWNLYTTTPFVLNTMIPTLEEQGTLIVTGANESTAQLSVEFYSQQRGNFTSNYPFYRVKLDTKEEKNEYIFLQEYFDNSMLFSFADDDADGMTNAWEIIFGLNPLDASDAQQDLDGDGFSNLDEFTHFGHPNNAELTPRLADVGVSLSHTPNSYGKAIEVIASLTNSANSAQNAVFDITYTTQAPTQFDSTRYQSNRLCNLSDDHLQLSCRIDYISPGNQSNHRVYLTGNEEHTGALTSSLSATAKYIGHDLNTTNDSASIEIARLPVDAQFGFQAPLNQHHIMMLTGEQEQAEFIFHQQETDSGNLDPIAGFKVKVQIPTFATLASAQCYEQDSFIWYDCLENDELVFTKDSSYNKFKLTVSAQNQGDGQIVFTARSDTTQDQLLGFAEFPIVVGQSTQLLQQEIDATANNSTVMVPAGIYLGSLDLSKQTTQLKAESLDAKLYFDLGNDRGFSGPSIKIGNDSQLNGFTIANHYIQVNQGNAVIKSNLFDGTDYHLKGTFIQSFSELTLEQNRLVGAALDTGYAYDYVRESYHCPYIEVGNYDSHEATTTTVINNIYSGNLLTHPDLYWACDFIRAYPNAEITMNNNTFQGIGKMLELVYRGTIAPHYDATINNNIISKSRFLIENASYSSNLAEFTSSSSFNLTNNLIYQVDKQYQDMHNKQSEIGSVFADPLIDNTGYPLSNSPAIDAGIASTLNVDINGVERPFDGDNNGSKIIDIGAVEFQLN
;
A
#
# COMPACT_ATOMS: atom_id res chain seq x y z
N MET A 1 -29.90 -46.65 -29.63
CA MET A 1 -30.43 -48.02 -29.88
C MET A 1 -29.82 -48.99 -28.89
N LYS A 2 -30.50 -49.26 -27.77
CA LYS A 2 -30.06 -50.21 -26.72
C LYS A 2 -30.21 -51.70 -27.08
N TYR A 3 -30.01 -52.07 -28.35
CA TYR A 3 -29.89 -53.49 -28.76
C TYR A 3 -28.59 -54.16 -28.27
N LEU A 4 -27.71 -53.40 -27.60
CA LEU A 4 -26.51 -53.89 -26.88
C LEU A 4 -26.80 -55.06 -25.93
N SER A 5 -27.99 -55.13 -25.34
CA SER A 5 -28.33 -56.19 -24.38
C SER A 5 -28.48 -57.59 -25.02
N LEU A 6 -28.46 -57.69 -26.36
CA LEU A 6 -28.51 -58.96 -27.10
C LEU A 6 -27.15 -59.70 -27.13
N VAL A 7 -26.07 -59.01 -26.75
CA VAL A 7 -24.69 -59.51 -26.68
C VAL A 7 -24.54 -60.69 -25.70
N PHE A 8 -25.38 -60.76 -24.67
CA PHE A 8 -25.34 -61.82 -23.65
C PHE A 8 -25.81 -63.21 -24.14
N CYS A 9 -26.46 -63.32 -25.30
CA CYS A 9 -26.95 -64.60 -25.84
C CYS A 9 -25.85 -65.51 -26.41
N PHE A 10 -24.59 -65.04 -26.53
CA PHE A 10 -23.46 -65.87 -26.97
C PHE A 10 -22.79 -66.69 -25.84
N THR A 11 -23.23 -66.55 -24.59
CA THR A 11 -22.61 -67.20 -23.41
C THR A 11 -22.85 -68.73 -23.30
N LEU A 12 -23.53 -69.36 -24.27
CA LEU A 12 -23.84 -70.81 -24.24
C LEU A 12 -23.03 -71.70 -25.19
N LEU A 13 -22.03 -71.17 -25.91
CA LEU A 13 -21.11 -71.99 -26.71
C LEU A 13 -19.83 -72.30 -25.93
N SER A 14 -19.91 -73.25 -25.01
CA SER A 14 -18.74 -73.99 -24.52
C SER A 14 -18.87 -75.46 -24.92
N GLY A 15 -17.93 -75.96 -25.73
CA GLY A 15 -17.72 -77.39 -25.93
C GLY A 15 -17.51 -77.83 -27.38
N CYS A 16 -16.24 -77.90 -27.81
CA CYS A 16 -15.58 -79.17 -28.17
C CYS A 16 -14.20 -78.88 -28.76
N GLY A 17 -13.16 -79.18 -27.99
CA GLY A 17 -11.81 -79.36 -28.52
C GLY A 17 -11.72 -80.70 -29.26
N GLY A 18 -11.03 -80.71 -30.41
CA GLY A 18 -10.65 -81.90 -31.15
C GLY A 18 -9.21 -81.78 -31.65
N SER A 19 -8.33 -82.63 -31.11
CA SER A 19 -7.01 -82.96 -31.65
C SER A 19 -7.13 -83.73 -32.97
N ASP A 20 -6.29 -83.49 -33.98
CA ASP A 20 -5.10 -84.32 -34.23
C ASP A 20 -4.32 -83.98 -35.53
N SER A 21 -3.05 -84.37 -35.48
CA SER A 21 -1.96 -84.50 -36.45
C SER A 21 -2.18 -84.38 -37.98
N GLY A 22 -1.34 -83.53 -38.60
CA GLY A 22 -0.27 -83.91 -39.55
C GLY A 22 -0.61 -84.47 -40.95
N SER A 23 -0.44 -83.66 -42.01
CA SER A 23 0.31 -83.99 -43.24
C SER A 23 0.32 -82.80 -44.23
N THR A 24 1.42 -82.62 -44.97
CA THR A 24 1.67 -81.59 -46.02
C THR A 24 1.46 -82.19 -47.43
N PRO A 25 1.54 -81.42 -48.54
CA PRO A 25 0.51 -80.56 -49.13
C PRO A 25 0.15 -80.96 -50.59
N SER A 26 -0.91 -80.38 -51.17
CA SER A 26 -1.13 -80.35 -52.63
C SER A 26 -1.79 -79.02 -53.01
N PRO A 27 -1.44 -78.37 -54.15
CA PRO A 27 -1.95 -77.04 -54.48
C PRO A 27 -3.28 -77.16 -55.24
N GLU A 28 -4.37 -76.66 -54.64
CA GLU A 28 -5.63 -76.40 -55.35
C GLU A 28 -5.85 -74.88 -55.48
N GLN A 29 -6.42 -74.49 -56.63
CA GLN A 29 -6.69 -73.12 -57.06
C GLN A 29 -7.55 -72.34 -56.05
N PRO A 30 -7.48 -70.99 -56.03
CA PRO A 30 -8.41 -70.20 -55.22
C PRO A 30 -9.83 -70.35 -55.77
N ASP A 31 -10.72 -70.91 -54.94
CA ASP A 31 -12.17 -70.82 -55.12
C ASP A 31 -12.60 -69.33 -55.15
N PRO A 32 -13.67 -68.98 -55.88
CA PRO A 32 -14.20 -67.63 -55.88
C PRO A 32 -14.56 -67.22 -54.45
N THR A 33 -14.18 -66.01 -54.07
CA THR A 33 -14.48 -65.41 -52.77
C THR A 33 -15.96 -65.62 -52.44
N PRO A 34 -16.30 -66.26 -51.31
CA PRO A 34 -17.68 -66.37 -50.87
C PRO A 34 -18.28 -64.96 -50.76
N ILE A 35 -19.29 -64.66 -51.56
CA ILE A 35 -20.03 -63.40 -51.43
C ILE A 35 -20.91 -63.55 -50.19
N ASP A 36 -20.65 -62.72 -49.19
CA ASP A 36 -21.45 -62.64 -47.97
C ASP A 36 -22.93 -62.41 -48.34
N PRO A 37 -23.88 -63.28 -47.95
CA PRO A 37 -25.30 -63.13 -48.29
C PRO A 37 -25.92 -61.83 -47.72
N LEU A 38 -25.27 -61.21 -46.73
CA LEU A 38 -25.68 -59.95 -46.11
C LEU A 38 -24.97 -58.72 -46.72
N ALA A 39 -24.11 -58.88 -47.74
CA ALA A 39 -23.30 -57.80 -48.32
C ALA A 39 -24.12 -56.54 -48.70
N LYS A 40 -25.34 -56.72 -49.23
CA LYS A 40 -26.24 -55.60 -49.60
C LYS A 40 -26.74 -54.76 -48.43
N TYR A 41 -26.69 -55.31 -47.21
CA TYR A 41 -27.08 -54.64 -45.96
C TYR A 41 -25.87 -54.15 -45.18
N ILE A 42 -24.67 -54.66 -45.49
CA ILE A 42 -23.41 -54.23 -44.91
C ILE A 42 -22.94 -52.93 -45.58
N ASP A 43 -22.98 -52.90 -46.91
CA ASP A 43 -22.59 -51.74 -47.72
C ASP A 43 -23.85 -51.06 -48.30
N VAL A 44 -24.51 -50.27 -47.43
CA VAL A 44 -25.69 -49.49 -47.81
C VAL A 44 -25.35 -48.21 -48.57
N ASP A 45 -24.06 -47.84 -48.68
CA ASP A 45 -23.65 -46.64 -49.43
C ASP A 45 -24.05 -46.75 -50.91
N ASN A 46 -23.89 -47.94 -51.50
CA ASN A 46 -24.31 -48.20 -52.87
C ASN A 46 -25.84 -48.13 -53.08
N ALA A 47 -26.64 -48.23 -52.01
CA ALA A 47 -28.09 -48.14 -52.06
C ALA A 47 -28.63 -46.72 -51.85
N TYR A 48 -27.77 -45.77 -51.44
CA TYR A 48 -28.13 -44.37 -51.31
C TYR A 48 -28.25 -43.71 -52.70
N ILE A 49 -29.43 -43.15 -53.00
CA ILE A 49 -29.77 -42.56 -54.30
C ILE A 49 -29.92 -41.02 -54.26
N GLY A 50 -29.57 -40.40 -53.13
CA GLY A 50 -29.75 -38.97 -52.87
C GLY A 50 -28.54 -38.07 -53.18
N SER A 51 -28.67 -36.79 -52.80
CA SER A 51 -27.61 -35.79 -52.97
C SER A 51 -26.36 -36.09 -52.12
N ARG A 52 -25.19 -36.11 -52.76
CA ARG A 52 -23.88 -36.28 -52.08
C ARG A 52 -23.09 -34.97 -51.94
N SER A 53 -23.74 -33.84 -52.18
CA SER A 53 -23.12 -32.52 -51.97
C SER A 53 -23.37 -32.05 -50.54
N PRO A 54 -22.48 -31.24 -49.93
CA PRO A 54 -22.76 -30.67 -48.62
C PRO A 54 -23.97 -29.73 -48.73
N ALA A 55 -24.87 -29.78 -47.74
CA ALA A 55 -26.03 -28.92 -47.63
C ALA A 55 -25.72 -27.72 -46.74
N ALA A 56 -26.22 -26.52 -47.07
CA ALA A 56 -26.09 -25.35 -46.19
C ALA A 56 -27.06 -25.47 -45.01
N LEU A 57 -26.68 -24.94 -43.84
CA LEU A 57 -27.56 -24.79 -42.69
C LEU A 57 -28.25 -23.42 -42.74
N ASN A 58 -29.52 -23.39 -42.36
CA ASN A 58 -30.31 -22.17 -42.14
C ASN A 58 -31.42 -22.45 -41.11
N THR A 59 -32.16 -21.43 -40.70
CA THR A 59 -33.29 -21.55 -39.76
C THR A 59 -34.38 -22.54 -40.22
N ASP A 60 -34.64 -22.63 -41.53
CA ASP A 60 -35.65 -23.54 -42.10
C ASP A 60 -35.29 -25.03 -41.94
N ASN A 61 -34.01 -25.38 -42.03
CA ASN A 61 -33.57 -26.78 -42.05
C ASN A 61 -32.84 -27.23 -40.78
N LEU A 62 -32.37 -26.31 -39.94
CA LEU A 62 -31.61 -26.63 -38.72
C LEU A 62 -32.38 -27.58 -37.79
N GLY A 63 -33.70 -27.36 -37.66
CA GLY A 63 -34.54 -28.19 -36.81
C GLY A 63 -34.64 -29.63 -37.31
N GLN A 64 -34.75 -29.81 -38.63
CA GLN A 64 -34.76 -31.14 -39.25
C GLN A 64 -33.41 -31.85 -39.09
N VAL A 65 -32.29 -31.11 -39.19
CA VAL A 65 -30.95 -31.64 -38.97
C VAL A 65 -30.78 -32.13 -37.53
N TYR A 66 -31.23 -31.35 -36.54
CA TYR A 66 -31.19 -31.82 -35.15
C TYR A 66 -32.07 -33.04 -34.91
N GLN A 67 -33.25 -33.14 -35.53
CA GLN A 67 -34.06 -34.36 -35.48
C GLN A 67 -33.29 -35.59 -35.98
N TYR A 68 -32.54 -35.46 -37.07
CA TYR A 68 -31.71 -36.57 -37.57
C TYR A 68 -30.62 -36.95 -36.57
N ILE A 69 -29.94 -35.96 -35.98
CA ILE A 69 -28.87 -36.22 -35.01
C ILE A 69 -29.43 -36.89 -33.74
N VAL A 70 -30.47 -36.33 -33.13
CA VAL A 70 -31.02 -36.85 -31.87
C VAL A 70 -31.77 -38.16 -32.04
N SER A 71 -32.16 -38.52 -33.28
CA SER A 71 -32.74 -39.85 -33.57
C SER A 71 -31.77 -41.00 -33.32
N LEU A 72 -30.45 -40.76 -33.45
CA LEU A 72 -29.42 -41.75 -33.14
C LEU A 72 -28.59 -41.41 -31.89
N ALA A 73 -28.64 -40.16 -31.41
CA ALA A 73 -27.96 -39.69 -30.20
C ALA A 73 -28.91 -38.93 -29.25
N PRO A 74 -29.99 -39.58 -28.74
CA PRO A 74 -30.92 -38.94 -27.80
C PRO A 74 -30.25 -38.53 -26.48
N GLU A 75 -29.07 -39.06 -26.16
CA GLU A 75 -28.22 -38.69 -25.03
C GLU A 75 -27.85 -37.20 -25.00
N LEU A 76 -27.93 -36.50 -26.12
CA LEU A 76 -27.68 -35.06 -26.21
C LEU A 76 -28.79 -34.21 -25.58
N LEU A 77 -29.94 -34.82 -25.24
CA LEU A 77 -31.13 -34.13 -24.76
C LEU A 77 -31.26 -34.20 -23.23
N PRO A 78 -31.78 -33.14 -22.58
CA PRO A 78 -31.83 -33.05 -21.12
C PRO A 78 -32.85 -33.97 -20.44
N ASP A 79 -33.86 -34.41 -21.17
CA ASP A 79 -34.89 -35.33 -20.69
C ASP A 79 -34.52 -36.81 -20.91
N TYR A 80 -33.37 -37.09 -21.54
CA TYR A 80 -32.89 -38.44 -21.75
C TYR A 80 -32.76 -39.17 -20.41
N GLN A 81 -33.36 -40.35 -20.28
CA GLN A 81 -33.26 -41.17 -19.08
C GLN A 81 -32.44 -42.42 -19.39
N ASP A 82 -31.28 -42.58 -18.75
CA ASP A 82 -30.47 -43.78 -18.92
C ASP A 82 -31.07 -44.96 -18.13
N GLN A 83 -32.06 -45.65 -18.72
CA GLN A 83 -32.62 -46.86 -18.14
C GLN A 83 -31.71 -48.08 -18.41
N THR A 84 -31.36 -48.83 -17.37
CA THR A 84 -30.68 -50.13 -17.47
C THR A 84 -31.71 -51.22 -17.81
N GLY A 85 -31.73 -51.71 -19.05
CA GLY A 85 -32.57 -52.85 -19.42
C GLY A 85 -32.02 -54.16 -18.85
N GLU A 86 -32.87 -55.04 -18.31
CA GLU A 86 -32.49 -56.42 -17.94
C GLU A 86 -32.28 -57.29 -19.19
N VAL A 87 -31.27 -58.16 -19.12
CA VAL A 87 -30.85 -59.04 -20.21
C VAL A 87 -31.82 -60.21 -20.40
N GLY A 88 -32.38 -60.35 -21.61
CA GLY A 88 -33.02 -61.58 -22.10
C GLY A 88 -34.53 -61.48 -22.35
N SER A 89 -34.90 -61.52 -23.64
CA SER A 89 -36.24 -61.83 -24.21
C SER A 89 -37.36 -60.79 -24.23
N THR A 90 -37.18 -59.58 -23.69
CA THR A 90 -38.23 -58.53 -23.74
C THR A 90 -37.68 -57.17 -24.17
N CYS A 91 -38.38 -56.51 -25.11
CA CYS A 91 -38.16 -55.11 -25.46
C CYS A 91 -38.60 -54.20 -24.30
N SER A 92 -37.78 -53.23 -23.90
CA SER A 92 -38.00 -52.43 -22.68
C SER A 92 -39.31 -51.65 -22.67
N GLY A 93 -39.79 -51.19 -23.84
CA GLY A 93 -41.07 -50.50 -24.02
C GLY A 93 -42.24 -51.39 -24.45
N GLY A 94 -42.06 -52.72 -24.48
CA GLY A 94 -43.06 -53.69 -24.95
C GLY A 94 -42.79 -54.22 -26.36
N GLY A 95 -43.42 -55.36 -26.70
CA GLY A 95 -43.16 -56.12 -27.93
C GLY A 95 -42.55 -57.49 -27.66
N LYS A 96 -42.09 -58.17 -28.71
CA LYS A 96 -41.45 -59.48 -28.62
C LYS A 96 -40.19 -59.54 -29.48
N LEU A 97 -39.16 -60.15 -28.92
CA LEU A 97 -37.89 -60.39 -29.59
C LEU A 97 -37.60 -61.89 -29.60
N THR A 98 -37.25 -62.44 -30.77
CA THR A 98 -36.91 -63.87 -30.93
C THR A 98 -35.52 -64.01 -31.53
N ILE A 99 -34.68 -64.85 -30.92
CA ILE A 99 -33.29 -65.08 -31.37
C ILE A 99 -33.16 -66.53 -31.87
N SER A 100 -32.54 -66.72 -33.03
CA SER A 100 -32.20 -68.04 -33.59
C SER A 100 -30.78 -68.06 -34.16
N ASP A 101 -30.29 -69.24 -34.53
CA ASP A 101 -28.95 -69.37 -35.13
C ASP A 101 -28.89 -68.71 -36.53
N GLY A 102 -27.73 -68.11 -36.84
CA GLY A 102 -27.42 -67.48 -38.12
C GLY A 102 -26.83 -68.43 -39.16
N ASN A 103 -26.22 -67.87 -40.22
CA ASN A 103 -25.64 -68.66 -41.30
C ASN A 103 -24.25 -69.22 -40.97
N SER A 104 -23.63 -68.72 -39.90
CA SER A 104 -22.33 -69.15 -39.37
C SER A 104 -22.35 -69.22 -37.83
N ASP A 105 -21.33 -69.88 -37.26
CA ASP A 105 -21.23 -70.07 -35.80
C ASP A 105 -21.05 -68.76 -35.01
N ASN A 106 -20.61 -67.68 -35.67
CA ASN A 106 -20.49 -66.34 -35.10
C ASN A 106 -21.70 -65.43 -35.38
N GLU A 107 -22.80 -65.96 -35.95
CA GLU A 107 -24.00 -65.19 -36.27
C GLU A 107 -25.25 -65.70 -35.51
N LYS A 108 -26.08 -64.75 -35.08
CA LYS A 108 -27.44 -64.99 -34.58
C LYS A 108 -28.44 -64.13 -35.33
N ARG A 109 -29.58 -64.68 -35.70
CA ARG A 109 -30.70 -63.91 -36.27
C ARG A 109 -31.62 -63.44 -35.16
N VAL A 110 -32.09 -62.21 -35.29
CA VAL A 110 -33.00 -61.55 -34.36
C VAL A 110 -34.23 -61.10 -35.13
N SER A 111 -35.40 -61.54 -34.68
CA SER A 111 -36.69 -61.11 -35.21
C SER A 111 -37.35 -60.19 -34.20
N PHE A 112 -37.65 -58.97 -34.63
CA PHE A 112 -38.38 -57.96 -33.87
C PHE A 112 -39.87 -58.00 -34.23
N GLU A 113 -40.74 -58.14 -33.24
CA GLU A 113 -42.20 -58.06 -33.35
C GLU A 113 -42.70 -56.93 -32.43
N ASN A 114 -43.00 -55.76 -33.02
CA ASN A 114 -43.42 -54.52 -32.34
C ASN A 114 -42.51 -54.14 -31.16
N CYS A 115 -41.20 -54.28 -31.35
CA CYS A 115 -40.23 -54.07 -30.29
C CYS A 115 -40.00 -52.57 -30.06
N SER A 116 -40.48 -52.04 -28.94
CA SER A 116 -40.34 -50.63 -28.59
C SER A 116 -39.12 -50.42 -27.68
N GLU A 117 -38.13 -49.64 -28.13
CA GLU A 117 -36.94 -49.26 -27.36
C GLU A 117 -36.50 -47.83 -27.73
N ASP A 118 -36.13 -47.02 -26.73
CA ASP A 118 -35.58 -45.66 -26.91
C ASP A 118 -36.33 -44.76 -27.91
N GLY A 119 -37.67 -44.78 -27.86
CA GLY A 119 -38.51 -43.98 -28.77
C GLY A 119 -38.66 -44.54 -30.20
N MET A 120 -38.17 -45.77 -30.45
CA MET A 120 -38.29 -46.47 -31.73
C MET A 120 -39.09 -47.76 -31.58
N VAL A 121 -40.06 -47.97 -32.48
CA VAL A 121 -40.80 -49.24 -32.60
C VAL A 121 -40.32 -50.01 -33.83
N THR A 122 -39.79 -51.20 -33.61
CA THR A 122 -39.04 -51.98 -34.60
C THR A 122 -39.75 -53.30 -34.95
N ASN A 123 -39.81 -53.61 -36.25
CA ASN A 123 -40.46 -54.79 -36.82
C ASN A 123 -39.65 -55.33 -38.00
N GLY A 124 -39.10 -56.54 -37.90
CA GLY A 124 -38.33 -57.13 -38.99
C GLY A 124 -37.19 -58.02 -38.52
N LEU A 125 -36.27 -58.33 -39.42
CA LEU A 125 -35.15 -59.23 -39.18
C LEU A 125 -33.83 -58.46 -39.14
N ALA A 126 -32.98 -58.78 -38.17
CA ALA A 126 -31.59 -58.38 -38.16
C ALA A 126 -30.69 -59.59 -37.88
N THR A 127 -29.42 -59.48 -38.24
CA THR A 127 -28.40 -60.48 -37.91
C THR A 127 -27.32 -59.86 -37.04
N ILE A 128 -27.07 -60.43 -35.87
CA ILE A 128 -25.96 -60.08 -34.99
C ILE A 128 -24.75 -60.94 -35.36
N ARG A 129 -23.65 -60.29 -35.72
CA ARG A 129 -22.37 -60.91 -36.02
C ARG A 129 -21.37 -60.59 -34.92
N ALA A 130 -20.78 -61.62 -34.31
CA ALA A 130 -19.70 -61.46 -33.35
C ALA A 130 -18.37 -61.25 -34.09
N ASN A 131 -17.70 -60.13 -33.81
CA ASN A 131 -16.43 -59.76 -34.42
C ASN A 131 -15.25 -60.14 -33.52
N GLN A 132 -15.36 -59.88 -32.21
CA GLN A 132 -14.30 -60.16 -31.24
C GLN A 132 -14.84 -60.50 -29.84
N PHE A 133 -14.21 -61.49 -29.20
CA PHE A 133 -14.43 -61.82 -27.79
C PHE A 133 -13.20 -61.40 -26.94
N SER A 134 -13.42 -61.01 -25.69
CA SER A 134 -12.38 -60.73 -24.71
C SER A 134 -11.62 -62.00 -24.31
N ALA A 135 -10.48 -61.84 -23.63
CA ALA A 135 -9.73 -62.96 -23.07
C ALA A 135 -10.55 -63.83 -22.09
N ASN A 136 -11.61 -63.27 -21.50
CA ASN A 136 -12.51 -63.94 -20.57
C ASN A 136 -13.76 -64.54 -21.26
N GLY A 137 -13.86 -64.44 -22.59
CA GLY A 137 -14.96 -65.00 -23.38
C GLY A 137 -16.20 -64.11 -23.49
N SER A 138 -16.17 -62.86 -23.02
CA SER A 138 -17.25 -61.89 -23.24
C SER A 138 -17.18 -61.32 -24.66
N LEU A 139 -18.33 -61.11 -25.30
CA LEU A 139 -18.37 -60.47 -26.62
C LEU A 139 -18.11 -58.96 -26.46
N ILE A 140 -16.99 -58.46 -27.01
CA ILE A 140 -16.55 -57.06 -26.86
C ILE A 140 -16.57 -56.26 -28.17
N ASP A 141 -16.77 -56.93 -29.30
CA ASP A 141 -17.02 -56.28 -30.59
C ASP A 141 -18.09 -57.08 -31.35
N SER A 142 -19.19 -56.43 -31.68
CA SER A 142 -20.31 -57.03 -32.40
C SER A 142 -20.94 -56.06 -33.39
N THR A 143 -21.45 -56.58 -34.50
CA THR A 143 -22.18 -55.80 -35.50
C THR A 143 -23.59 -56.34 -35.67
N ILE A 144 -24.58 -55.47 -35.54
CA ILE A 144 -25.97 -55.76 -35.92
C ILE A 144 -26.16 -55.30 -37.36
N ILE A 145 -26.66 -56.20 -38.21
CA ILE A 145 -26.95 -55.97 -39.63
C ILE A 145 -28.47 -55.98 -39.79
N PHE A 146 -29.07 -54.83 -40.11
CA PHE A 146 -30.52 -54.70 -40.28
C PHE A 146 -30.95 -55.08 -41.70
N GLU A 147 -31.87 -56.04 -41.82
CA GLU A 147 -32.35 -56.61 -43.09
C GLU A 147 -33.72 -56.00 -43.47
N ASP A 148 -33.75 -54.75 -43.94
CA ASP A 148 -34.97 -54.01 -44.32
C ASP A 148 -36.03 -53.99 -43.20
N VAL A 149 -35.61 -53.58 -42.01
CA VAL A 149 -36.43 -53.57 -40.79
C VAL A 149 -37.35 -52.36 -40.79
N LYS A 150 -38.65 -52.56 -40.57
CA LYS A 150 -39.58 -51.45 -40.40
C LYS A 150 -39.39 -50.81 -39.02
N VAL A 151 -39.22 -49.49 -39.00
CA VAL A 151 -39.03 -48.71 -37.79
C VAL A 151 -39.97 -47.52 -37.78
N THR A 152 -40.50 -47.17 -36.61
CA THR A 152 -41.27 -45.95 -36.39
C THR A 152 -40.62 -45.17 -35.26
N ASN A 153 -40.18 -43.93 -35.53
CA ASN A 153 -39.52 -43.04 -34.57
C ASN A 153 -39.89 -41.56 -34.86
N LEU A 154 -39.08 -40.61 -34.36
CA LEU A 154 -39.22 -39.17 -34.64
C LEU A 154 -39.25 -38.82 -36.14
N LEU A 155 -38.67 -39.67 -37.00
CA LEU A 155 -38.66 -39.48 -38.46
C LEU A 155 -39.89 -40.09 -39.14
N GLY A 156 -40.85 -40.64 -38.38
CA GLY A 156 -42.01 -41.35 -38.91
C GLY A 156 -41.73 -42.82 -39.23
N GLU A 157 -42.57 -43.43 -40.09
CA GLU A 157 -42.40 -44.82 -40.53
C GLU A 157 -41.32 -44.92 -41.61
N ARG A 158 -40.30 -45.76 -41.39
CA ARG A 158 -39.14 -45.94 -42.27
C ARG A 158 -38.76 -47.42 -42.38
N VAL A 159 -38.03 -47.76 -43.45
CA VAL A 159 -37.33 -49.05 -43.62
C VAL A 159 -35.85 -48.81 -43.34
N LEU A 160 -35.33 -49.51 -42.34
CA LEU A 160 -33.95 -49.46 -41.87
C LEU A 160 -33.13 -50.61 -42.47
N ALA A 161 -32.05 -50.26 -43.15
CA ALA A 161 -31.01 -51.18 -43.58
C ALA A 161 -29.65 -50.63 -43.16
N GLY A 162 -28.66 -51.48 -42.91
CA GLY A 162 -27.32 -51.03 -42.56
C GLY A 162 -26.72 -51.77 -41.38
N THR A 163 -25.62 -51.22 -40.87
CA THR A 163 -24.85 -51.81 -39.77
C THR A 163 -24.78 -50.89 -38.56
N ALA A 164 -24.91 -51.50 -37.38
CA ALA A 164 -24.62 -50.88 -36.10
C ALA A 164 -23.56 -51.73 -35.39
N GLN A 165 -22.32 -51.25 -35.36
CA GLN A 165 -21.24 -51.89 -34.62
C GLN A 165 -21.16 -51.34 -33.20
N HIS A 166 -20.84 -52.21 -32.26
CA HIS A 166 -20.65 -51.90 -30.86
C HIS A 166 -19.33 -52.51 -30.36
N ILE A 167 -18.50 -51.69 -29.71
CA ILE A 167 -17.19 -52.06 -29.17
C ILE A 167 -17.10 -51.67 -27.69
N GLU A 168 -16.64 -52.59 -26.85
CA GLU A 168 -16.33 -52.39 -25.42
C GLU A 168 -14.82 -52.32 -25.18
N HIS A 169 -14.37 -51.28 -24.49
CA HIS A 169 -12.95 -50.98 -24.25
C HIS A 169 -12.53 -51.21 -22.77
N GLY A 170 -12.50 -52.46 -22.30
CA GLY A 170 -11.80 -52.91 -21.07
C GLY A 170 -12.56 -52.86 -19.72
N ASP A 171 -11.99 -53.48 -18.67
CA ASP A 171 -12.74 -54.00 -17.49
C ASP A 171 -12.87 -53.07 -16.26
N ALA A 172 -12.16 -51.93 -16.18
CA ALA A 172 -12.12 -51.09 -14.96
C ALA A 172 -13.08 -49.88 -14.97
N CYS A 173 -13.53 -49.44 -16.15
CA CYS A 173 -14.46 -48.35 -16.37
C CYS A 173 -15.25 -48.64 -17.65
N PRO A 174 -16.60 -48.51 -17.65
CA PRO A 174 -17.38 -48.75 -18.86
C PRO A 174 -17.01 -47.70 -19.92
N LYS A 175 -16.42 -48.19 -21.02
CA LYS A 175 -16.07 -47.41 -22.21
C LYS A 175 -16.66 -48.09 -23.42
N THR A 176 -17.56 -47.42 -24.10
CA THR A 176 -18.29 -47.98 -25.23
C THR A 176 -18.17 -47.09 -26.45
N GLU A 177 -17.96 -47.73 -27.58
CA GLU A 177 -17.99 -47.09 -28.89
C GLU A 177 -19.10 -47.74 -29.71
N GLY A 178 -19.92 -46.91 -30.35
CA GLY A 178 -20.88 -47.34 -31.36
C GLY A 178 -20.52 -46.71 -32.69
N LEU A 179 -20.57 -47.48 -33.78
CA LEU A 179 -20.33 -47.00 -35.14
C LEU A 179 -21.49 -47.43 -36.04
N TYR A 180 -22.23 -46.44 -36.56
CA TYR A 180 -23.46 -46.65 -37.31
C TYR A 180 -23.30 -46.23 -38.77
N ASN A 181 -23.61 -47.17 -39.66
CA ASN A 181 -23.77 -46.96 -41.10
C ASN A 181 -25.18 -47.42 -41.48
N LEU A 182 -26.17 -46.54 -41.26
CA LEU A 182 -27.59 -46.86 -41.28
C LEU A 182 -28.31 -46.03 -42.32
N MET A 183 -29.21 -46.65 -43.09
CA MET A 183 -30.05 -45.98 -44.07
C MET A 183 -31.53 -46.19 -43.73
N PHE A 184 -32.25 -45.08 -43.55
CA PHE A 184 -33.69 -45.06 -43.31
C PHE A 184 -34.39 -44.59 -44.57
N THR A 185 -35.24 -45.44 -45.14
CA THR A 185 -36.00 -45.13 -46.37
C THR A 185 -37.49 -44.97 -46.06
N GLU A 186 -38.08 -43.84 -46.42
CA GLU A 186 -39.53 -43.64 -46.31
C GLU A 186 -40.28 -44.49 -47.35
N PRO A 187 -41.20 -45.39 -46.94
CA PRO A 187 -41.90 -46.28 -47.88
C PRO A 187 -42.78 -45.55 -48.91
N SER A 188 -43.33 -44.39 -48.54
CA SER A 188 -44.29 -43.64 -49.35
C SER A 188 -43.63 -42.77 -50.42
N SER A 189 -42.51 -42.10 -50.09
CA SER A 189 -41.83 -41.14 -50.97
C SER A 189 -40.54 -41.68 -51.57
N GLY A 190 -39.91 -42.68 -50.93
CA GLY A 190 -38.54 -43.11 -51.24
C GLY A 190 -37.46 -42.18 -50.71
N HIS A 191 -37.80 -41.15 -49.93
CA HIS A 191 -36.84 -40.25 -49.28
C HIS A 191 -35.92 -41.03 -48.33
N GLN A 192 -34.60 -40.77 -48.39
CA GLN A 192 -33.59 -41.51 -47.63
C GLN A 192 -32.81 -40.59 -46.70
N VAL A 193 -32.69 -41.02 -45.43
CA VAL A 193 -31.72 -40.48 -44.47
C VAL A 193 -30.61 -41.49 -44.27
N TYR A 194 -29.39 -41.14 -44.61
CA TYR A 194 -28.23 -42.02 -44.56
C TYR A 194 -27.17 -41.50 -43.60
N TYR A 195 -26.85 -42.31 -42.59
CA TYR A 195 -25.82 -42.06 -41.60
C TYR A 195 -24.57 -42.84 -42.00
N THR A 196 -23.43 -42.16 -42.09
CA THR A 196 -22.14 -42.81 -42.39
C THR A 196 -21.07 -42.34 -41.43
N ASP A 197 -20.26 -43.29 -40.99
CA ASP A 197 -19.26 -43.10 -39.93
C ASP A 197 -19.84 -42.37 -38.69
N PHE A 198 -21.13 -42.58 -38.42
CA PHE A 198 -21.83 -41.96 -37.31
C PHE A 198 -21.44 -42.71 -36.04
N ALA A 199 -20.42 -42.18 -35.37
CA ALA A 199 -19.81 -42.77 -34.21
C ALA A 199 -20.17 -42.00 -32.95
N PHE A 200 -20.46 -42.71 -31.88
CA PHE A 200 -20.52 -42.13 -30.55
C PHE A 200 -19.63 -42.91 -29.60
N PHE A 201 -19.00 -42.18 -28.69
CA PHE A 201 -18.07 -42.71 -27.72
C PHE A 201 -18.47 -42.22 -26.34
N ARG A 202 -18.64 -43.16 -25.42
CA ARG A 202 -19.09 -42.92 -24.04
C ARG A 202 -18.05 -43.44 -23.06
N VAL A 203 -17.75 -42.62 -22.05
CA VAL A 203 -16.92 -42.99 -20.90
C VAL A 203 -17.70 -42.73 -19.62
N GLY A 204 -17.85 -43.76 -18.79
CA GLY A 204 -18.60 -43.69 -17.54
C GLY A 204 -20.10 -43.95 -17.70
N GLY A 205 -20.80 -44.15 -16.59
CA GLY A 205 -22.23 -44.46 -16.57
C GLY A 205 -22.89 -44.24 -15.21
N THR A 206 -24.21 -44.48 -15.13
CA THR A 206 -25.01 -44.22 -13.93
C THR A 206 -24.42 -44.92 -12.70
N GLY A 207 -23.86 -44.13 -11.77
CA GLY A 207 -23.32 -44.62 -10.49
C GLY A 207 -21.81 -44.93 -10.45
N LEU A 208 -21.05 -44.73 -11.54
CA LEU A 208 -19.60 -44.96 -11.57
C LEU A 208 -18.85 -43.78 -12.23
N LEU A 209 -18.13 -43.00 -11.43
CA LEU A 209 -17.22 -41.95 -11.90
C LEU A 209 -15.88 -42.57 -12.29
N CYS A 210 -15.47 -42.44 -13.54
CA CYS A 210 -14.13 -42.81 -13.98
C CYS A 210 -13.18 -41.59 -13.86
N SER A 211 -11.87 -41.79 -13.73
CA SER A 211 -10.91 -40.68 -13.86
C SER A 211 -10.83 -40.18 -15.31
N ASP A 212 -10.41 -38.92 -15.51
CA ASP A 212 -10.14 -38.16 -16.75
C ASP A 212 -10.89 -38.62 -18.03
N ASN A 213 -11.76 -37.73 -18.54
CA ASN A 213 -12.58 -37.86 -19.77
C ASN A 213 -13.93 -38.59 -19.65
N ASN A 214 -14.67 -38.42 -18.55
CA ASN A 214 -16.09 -38.84 -18.50
C ASN A 214 -16.93 -38.05 -19.52
N GLY A 215 -17.96 -38.69 -20.07
CA GLY A 215 -18.96 -38.03 -20.92
C GLY A 215 -19.28 -38.77 -22.21
N PHE A 216 -20.11 -38.14 -23.03
CA PHE A 216 -20.59 -38.62 -24.32
C PHE A 216 -20.09 -37.71 -25.45
N THR A 217 -19.57 -38.31 -26.51
CA THR A 217 -19.16 -37.61 -27.72
C THR A 217 -19.78 -38.26 -28.94
N VAL A 218 -20.09 -37.47 -29.97
CA VAL A 218 -20.61 -37.93 -31.25
C VAL A 218 -19.80 -37.32 -32.38
N ARG A 219 -19.63 -38.06 -33.48
CA ARG A 219 -19.05 -37.58 -34.73
C ARG A 219 -19.64 -38.34 -35.92
N GLY A 220 -19.60 -37.76 -37.11
CA GLY A 220 -19.94 -38.47 -38.34
C GLY A 220 -20.64 -37.59 -39.36
N GLN A 221 -21.30 -38.22 -40.32
CA GLN A 221 -22.04 -37.53 -41.37
C GLN A 221 -23.49 -38.03 -41.44
N VAL A 222 -24.40 -37.10 -41.71
CA VAL A 222 -25.81 -37.37 -41.98
C VAL A 222 -26.16 -36.83 -43.35
N TYR A 223 -26.72 -37.68 -44.19
CA TYR A 223 -27.17 -37.37 -45.55
C TYR A 223 -28.70 -37.39 -45.60
N ASP A 224 -29.26 -36.38 -46.25
CA ASP A 224 -30.66 -36.26 -46.61
C ASP A 224 -30.77 -36.36 -48.13
N SER A 225 -31.68 -37.19 -48.65
CA SER A 225 -31.70 -37.48 -50.09
C SER A 225 -31.99 -36.28 -50.97
N ASP A 226 -32.69 -35.29 -50.42
CA ASP A 226 -33.13 -34.11 -51.16
C ASP A 226 -32.16 -32.93 -50.96
N SER A 227 -31.58 -32.81 -49.76
CA SER A 227 -30.81 -31.62 -49.35
C SER A 227 -29.30 -31.79 -49.52
N GLY A 228 -28.75 -32.97 -49.26
CA GLY A 228 -27.30 -33.18 -49.16
C GLY A 228 -26.86 -33.64 -47.77
N TYR A 229 -25.60 -33.38 -47.40
CA TYR A 229 -25.05 -33.86 -46.12
C TYR A 229 -24.51 -32.76 -45.20
N TRP A 230 -24.44 -33.10 -43.92
CA TRP A 230 -23.80 -32.30 -42.86
C TRP A 230 -22.80 -33.15 -42.10
N ASN A 231 -21.67 -32.55 -41.68
CA ASN A 231 -20.75 -33.20 -40.75
C ASN A 231 -21.03 -32.72 -39.35
N LEU A 232 -20.99 -33.61 -38.38
CA LEU A 232 -21.11 -33.28 -36.97
C LEU A 232 -19.94 -33.83 -36.16
N TYR A 233 -19.56 -33.11 -35.12
CA TYR A 233 -18.59 -33.57 -34.12
C TYR A 233 -18.74 -32.82 -32.80
N THR A 234 -18.44 -33.50 -31.70
CA THR A 234 -18.36 -32.89 -30.37
C THR A 234 -16.98 -32.28 -30.13
N THR A 235 -16.91 -31.03 -29.67
CA THR A 235 -15.65 -30.39 -29.23
C THR A 235 -15.39 -30.58 -27.74
N THR A 236 -16.46 -30.60 -26.95
CA THR A 236 -16.43 -30.80 -25.50
C THR A 236 -17.40 -31.93 -25.16
N PRO A 237 -16.96 -33.04 -24.52
CA PRO A 237 -17.84 -34.15 -24.15
C PRO A 237 -19.07 -33.67 -23.38
N PHE A 238 -20.23 -34.22 -23.72
CA PHE A 238 -21.45 -33.99 -22.98
C PHE A 238 -21.38 -34.74 -21.64
N VAL A 239 -21.42 -33.99 -20.55
CA VAL A 239 -21.50 -34.48 -19.18
C VAL A 239 -22.79 -33.94 -18.60
N LEU A 240 -23.86 -34.71 -18.76
CA LEU A 240 -25.21 -34.34 -18.32
C LEU A 240 -25.58 -35.12 -17.05
N ASN A 241 -26.43 -34.53 -16.20
CA ASN A 241 -26.89 -35.18 -14.98
C ASN A 241 -27.66 -36.49 -15.25
N THR A 242 -28.29 -36.57 -16.41
CA THR A 242 -28.95 -37.78 -16.92
C THR A 242 -28.01 -38.96 -17.13
N MET A 243 -26.72 -38.70 -17.32
CA MET A 243 -25.68 -39.72 -17.52
C MET A 243 -24.89 -39.99 -16.24
N ILE A 244 -24.41 -38.90 -15.62
CA ILE A 244 -23.49 -38.93 -14.48
C ILE A 244 -23.86 -37.77 -13.57
N PRO A 245 -24.10 -37.99 -12.26
CA PRO A 245 -24.34 -36.90 -11.31
C PRO A 245 -23.18 -35.90 -11.33
N THR A 246 -23.44 -34.67 -11.78
CA THR A 246 -22.46 -33.59 -11.89
C THR A 246 -23.03 -32.29 -11.31
N LEU A 247 -22.17 -31.46 -10.72
CA LEU A 247 -22.56 -30.13 -10.26
C LEU A 247 -22.65 -29.11 -11.41
N GLU A 248 -22.01 -29.41 -12.53
CA GLU A 248 -21.88 -28.55 -13.70
C GLU A 248 -22.09 -29.42 -14.94
N GLU A 249 -23.24 -29.22 -15.61
CA GLU A 249 -23.50 -29.83 -16.91
C GLU A 249 -22.78 -29.04 -18.00
N GLN A 250 -22.16 -29.75 -18.93
CA GLN A 250 -21.43 -29.14 -20.04
C GLN A 250 -21.46 -30.03 -21.26
N GLY A 251 -21.27 -29.44 -22.45
CA GLY A 251 -21.13 -30.18 -23.70
C GLY A 251 -21.18 -29.25 -24.89
N THR A 252 -20.57 -29.62 -26.01
CA THR A 252 -20.65 -28.81 -27.23
C THR A 252 -20.59 -29.69 -28.48
N LEU A 253 -21.68 -29.67 -29.25
CA LEU A 253 -21.80 -30.28 -30.57
C LEU A 253 -21.68 -29.20 -31.64
N ILE A 254 -20.88 -29.45 -32.67
CA ILE A 254 -20.76 -28.62 -33.86
C ILE A 254 -21.31 -29.39 -35.07
N VAL A 255 -22.13 -28.73 -35.86
CA VAL A 255 -22.62 -29.18 -37.16
C VAL A 255 -22.10 -28.23 -38.23
N THR A 256 -21.53 -28.77 -39.30
CA THR A 256 -20.96 -28.00 -40.40
C THR A 256 -21.65 -28.37 -41.71
N GLY A 257 -22.09 -27.35 -42.43
CA GLY A 257 -22.70 -27.45 -43.76
C GLY A 257 -21.86 -26.78 -44.85
N ALA A 258 -22.45 -26.65 -46.04
CA ALA A 258 -21.87 -25.88 -47.14
C ALA A 258 -21.79 -24.38 -46.84
N ASN A 259 -21.10 -23.62 -47.70
CA ASN A 259 -21.06 -22.14 -47.63
C ASN A 259 -20.59 -21.56 -46.29
N GLU A 260 -19.75 -22.29 -45.55
CA GLU A 260 -19.27 -21.89 -44.20
C GLU A 260 -20.40 -21.79 -43.16
N SER A 261 -21.57 -22.40 -43.40
CA SER A 261 -22.65 -22.45 -42.42
C SER A 261 -22.29 -23.42 -41.30
N THR A 262 -22.39 -22.98 -40.05
CA THR A 262 -22.13 -23.79 -38.86
C THR A 262 -23.25 -23.62 -37.85
N ALA A 263 -23.61 -24.70 -37.18
CA ALA A 263 -24.49 -24.66 -36.03
C ALA A 263 -23.80 -25.29 -34.81
N GLN A 264 -24.02 -24.71 -33.65
CA GLN A 264 -23.50 -25.19 -32.37
C GLN A 264 -24.68 -25.44 -31.42
N LEU A 265 -24.68 -26.60 -30.78
CA LEU A 265 -25.54 -26.92 -29.64
C LEU A 265 -24.62 -27.11 -28.42
N SER A 266 -24.68 -26.21 -27.45
CA SER A 266 -23.95 -26.32 -26.19
C SER A 266 -24.86 -26.43 -24.98
N VAL A 267 -24.39 -27.13 -23.96
CA VAL A 267 -24.92 -27.08 -22.60
C VAL A 267 -23.94 -26.30 -21.75
N GLU A 268 -24.46 -25.30 -21.07
CA GLU A 268 -23.73 -24.39 -20.18
C GLU A 268 -24.53 -24.27 -18.88
N PHE A 269 -23.97 -23.65 -17.85
CA PHE A 269 -24.70 -23.37 -16.61
C PHE A 269 -24.46 -21.95 -16.13
N TYR A 270 -25.40 -21.42 -15.37
CA TYR A 270 -25.22 -20.21 -14.58
C TYR A 270 -25.47 -20.48 -13.10
N SER A 271 -24.79 -19.75 -12.23
CA SER A 271 -25.07 -19.78 -10.80
C SER A 271 -26.03 -18.64 -10.42
N GLN A 272 -27.01 -18.94 -9.57
CA GLN A 272 -27.91 -17.93 -9.00
C GLN A 272 -28.19 -18.26 -7.53
N GLN A 273 -28.21 -17.23 -6.67
CA GLN A 273 -28.78 -17.39 -5.34
C GLN A 273 -30.30 -17.42 -5.45
N ARG A 274 -30.92 -18.56 -5.14
CA ARG A 274 -32.35 -18.64 -4.86
C ARG A 274 -32.53 -18.95 -3.37
N GLY A 275 -32.92 -17.95 -2.58
CA GLY A 275 -32.96 -18.05 -1.12
C GLY A 275 -31.55 -18.10 -0.49
N ASN A 276 -31.30 -19.04 0.42
CA ASN A 276 -30.03 -19.15 1.17
C ASN A 276 -28.97 -20.04 0.48
N PHE A 277 -29.24 -20.54 -0.73
CA PHE A 277 -28.33 -21.45 -1.44
C PHE A 277 -28.00 -20.88 -2.83
N THR A 278 -26.74 -21.00 -3.22
CA THR A 278 -26.31 -20.80 -4.61
C THR A 278 -26.50 -22.12 -5.35
N SER A 279 -27.33 -22.12 -6.37
CA SER A 279 -27.60 -23.28 -7.21
C SER A 279 -27.09 -23.03 -8.63
N ASN A 280 -26.59 -24.07 -9.28
CA ASN A 280 -26.21 -24.05 -10.69
C ASN A 280 -27.40 -24.50 -11.54
N TYR A 281 -27.74 -23.70 -12.54
CA TYR A 281 -28.87 -23.89 -13.43
C TYR A 281 -28.35 -24.10 -14.86
N PRO A 282 -28.49 -25.30 -15.42
CA PRO A 282 -28.05 -25.58 -16.78
C PRO A 282 -29.02 -25.01 -17.84
N PHE A 283 -28.49 -24.67 -19.00
CA PHE A 283 -29.23 -24.19 -20.15
C PHE A 283 -28.59 -24.66 -21.45
N TYR A 284 -29.42 -24.79 -22.47
CA TYR A 284 -29.03 -25.16 -23.83
C TYR A 284 -28.90 -23.90 -24.65
N ARG A 285 -27.80 -23.77 -25.37
CA ARG A 285 -27.51 -22.66 -26.27
C ARG A 285 -27.36 -23.20 -27.69
N VAL A 286 -28.16 -22.69 -28.60
CA VAL A 286 -28.07 -22.98 -30.03
C VAL A 286 -27.54 -21.74 -30.73
N LYS A 287 -26.42 -21.86 -31.44
CA LYS A 287 -25.89 -20.81 -32.32
C LYS A 287 -25.94 -21.28 -33.76
N LEU A 288 -26.44 -20.43 -34.65
CA LEU A 288 -26.37 -20.62 -36.09
C LEU A 288 -25.55 -19.48 -36.67
N ASP A 289 -24.42 -19.80 -37.30
CA ASP A 289 -23.55 -18.83 -37.98
C ASP A 289 -23.49 -19.19 -39.46
N THR A 290 -24.10 -18.36 -40.28
CA THR A 290 -24.05 -18.44 -41.75
C THR A 290 -23.55 -17.11 -42.31
N LYS A 291 -23.37 -17.06 -43.64
CA LYS A 291 -23.03 -15.79 -44.31
C LYS A 291 -24.16 -14.76 -44.25
N GLU A 292 -25.40 -15.20 -44.09
CA GLU A 292 -26.60 -14.38 -44.19
C GLU A 292 -27.21 -14.08 -42.81
N GLU A 293 -27.05 -14.97 -41.84
CA GLU A 293 -27.67 -14.88 -40.52
C GLU A 293 -26.73 -15.35 -39.40
N LYS A 294 -26.85 -14.70 -38.24
CA LYS A 294 -26.18 -15.08 -36.99
C LYS A 294 -27.23 -15.07 -35.88
N ASN A 295 -27.79 -16.24 -35.59
CA ASN A 295 -28.86 -16.40 -34.63
C ASN A 295 -28.37 -17.13 -33.39
N GLU A 296 -28.89 -16.74 -32.23
CA GLU A 296 -28.61 -17.36 -30.95
C GLU A 296 -29.92 -17.61 -30.19
N TYR A 297 -30.11 -18.84 -29.74
CA TYR A 297 -31.29 -19.27 -29.00
C TYR A 297 -30.85 -19.89 -27.68
N ILE A 298 -31.57 -19.57 -26.61
CA ILE A 298 -31.25 -20.01 -25.25
C ILE A 298 -32.49 -20.68 -24.67
N PHE A 299 -32.33 -21.89 -24.15
CA PHE A 299 -33.41 -22.66 -23.55
C PHE A 299 -32.99 -23.16 -22.17
N LEU A 300 -33.69 -22.73 -21.11
CA LEU A 300 -33.42 -23.22 -19.76
C LEU A 300 -33.79 -24.69 -19.65
N GLN A 301 -32.91 -25.50 -19.06
CA GLN A 301 -33.18 -26.93 -18.86
C GLN A 301 -34.41 -27.18 -17.99
N GLU A 302 -34.77 -26.24 -17.10
CA GLU A 302 -35.93 -26.33 -16.22
C GLU A 302 -37.27 -26.50 -16.98
N TYR A 303 -37.35 -25.98 -18.22
CA TYR A 303 -38.56 -26.05 -19.07
C TYR A 303 -38.30 -26.55 -20.49
N PHE A 304 -37.11 -27.11 -20.74
CA PHE A 304 -36.72 -27.55 -22.07
C PHE A 304 -37.62 -28.68 -22.58
N ASP A 305 -38.17 -28.51 -23.77
CA ASP A 305 -38.85 -29.56 -24.52
C ASP A 305 -38.10 -29.80 -25.83
N ASN A 306 -37.88 -31.07 -26.20
CA ASN A 306 -37.12 -31.43 -27.40
C ASN A 306 -37.71 -30.85 -28.69
N SER A 307 -39.01 -30.59 -28.71
CA SER A 307 -39.67 -29.95 -29.86
C SER A 307 -39.23 -28.50 -30.09
N MET A 308 -38.63 -27.82 -29.10
CA MET A 308 -37.98 -26.52 -29.27
C MET A 308 -36.83 -26.57 -30.28
N LEU A 309 -36.17 -27.73 -30.43
CA LEU A 309 -35.08 -27.91 -31.40
C LEU A 309 -35.56 -28.30 -32.79
N PHE A 310 -36.86 -28.47 -33.02
CA PHE A 310 -37.39 -29.05 -34.26
C PHE A 310 -37.82 -28.01 -35.30
N SER A 311 -37.93 -26.74 -34.91
CA SER A 311 -38.16 -25.62 -35.84
C SER A 311 -37.58 -24.34 -35.27
N PHE A 312 -36.75 -23.66 -36.06
CA PHE A 312 -36.20 -22.33 -35.74
C PHE A 312 -36.77 -21.23 -36.66
N ALA A 313 -37.80 -21.55 -37.44
CA ALA A 313 -38.57 -20.58 -38.20
C ALA A 313 -39.32 -19.63 -37.25
N ASP A 314 -39.54 -18.42 -37.73
CA ASP A 314 -40.25 -17.30 -37.09
C ASP A 314 -41.18 -16.74 -38.20
N ASP A 315 -42.42 -17.23 -38.24
CA ASP A 315 -43.33 -17.04 -39.38
C ASP A 315 -43.95 -15.63 -39.40
N ASP A 316 -44.02 -14.94 -38.26
CA ASP A 316 -44.54 -13.58 -38.13
C ASP A 316 -43.46 -12.50 -37.87
N ALA A 317 -42.20 -12.93 -37.74
CA ALA A 317 -41.00 -12.11 -37.67
C ALA A 317 -40.92 -11.23 -36.40
N ASP A 318 -41.36 -11.76 -35.27
CA ASP A 318 -41.35 -11.06 -33.99
C ASP A 318 -40.12 -11.34 -33.11
N GLY A 319 -39.26 -12.26 -33.55
CA GLY A 319 -38.02 -12.64 -32.90
C GLY A 319 -38.12 -13.88 -32.02
N MET A 320 -39.31 -14.49 -31.88
CA MET A 320 -39.50 -15.78 -31.21
C MET A 320 -39.61 -16.90 -32.25
N THR A 321 -39.16 -18.11 -31.92
CA THR A 321 -39.30 -19.25 -32.84
C THR A 321 -40.69 -19.88 -32.73
N ASN A 322 -41.28 -20.29 -33.87
CA ASN A 322 -42.58 -20.96 -33.94
C ASN A 322 -42.69 -22.13 -32.94
N ALA A 323 -41.62 -22.92 -32.77
CA ALA A 323 -41.62 -24.05 -31.85
C ALA A 323 -41.79 -23.61 -30.39
N TRP A 324 -41.09 -22.56 -29.99
CA TRP A 324 -41.17 -22.00 -28.64
C TRP A 324 -42.56 -21.42 -28.37
N GLU A 325 -43.10 -20.66 -29.31
CA GLU A 325 -44.44 -20.07 -29.19
C GLU A 325 -45.53 -21.13 -29.02
N ILE A 326 -45.50 -22.19 -29.84
CA ILE A 326 -46.46 -23.30 -29.75
C ILE A 326 -46.41 -23.98 -28.38
N ILE A 327 -45.21 -24.18 -27.80
CA ILE A 327 -45.04 -24.83 -26.50
C ILE A 327 -45.65 -23.99 -25.38
N PHE A 328 -45.50 -22.67 -25.45
CA PHE A 328 -46.02 -21.75 -24.43
C PHE A 328 -47.45 -21.28 -24.71
N GLY A 329 -48.07 -21.73 -25.81
CA GLY A 329 -49.45 -21.43 -26.16
C GLY A 329 -49.66 -20.05 -26.79
N LEU A 330 -48.59 -19.47 -27.34
CA LEU A 330 -48.58 -18.28 -28.17
C LEU A 330 -48.94 -18.65 -29.63
N ASN A 331 -49.14 -17.64 -30.48
CA ASN A 331 -49.57 -17.82 -31.85
C ASN A 331 -48.45 -17.43 -32.83
N PRO A 332 -47.82 -18.39 -33.52
CA PRO A 332 -46.69 -18.15 -34.45
C PRO A 332 -47.05 -17.37 -35.73
N LEU A 333 -48.23 -16.77 -35.77
CA LEU A 333 -48.76 -15.97 -36.87
C LEU A 333 -49.29 -14.61 -36.36
N ASP A 334 -49.00 -14.23 -35.11
CA ASP A 334 -49.41 -12.98 -34.46
C ASP A 334 -48.27 -12.33 -33.67
N ALA A 335 -47.39 -11.64 -34.39
CA ALA A 335 -46.25 -10.86 -33.88
C ALA A 335 -46.56 -9.83 -32.77
N SER A 336 -47.83 -9.58 -32.46
CA SER A 336 -48.20 -8.71 -31.34
C SER A 336 -48.10 -9.41 -30.00
N ASP A 337 -48.04 -10.74 -29.95
CA ASP A 337 -47.91 -11.49 -28.70
C ASP A 337 -46.46 -11.54 -28.15
N ALA A 338 -45.42 -11.35 -28.97
CA ALA A 338 -44.07 -11.03 -28.49
C ALA A 338 -44.03 -9.88 -27.47
N GLN A 339 -44.88 -8.87 -27.65
CA GLN A 339 -44.95 -7.67 -26.79
C GLN A 339 -45.96 -7.81 -25.64
N GLN A 340 -46.65 -8.94 -25.55
CA GLN A 340 -47.51 -9.25 -24.42
C GLN A 340 -46.68 -9.80 -23.26
N ASP A 341 -47.29 -9.76 -22.08
CA ASP A 341 -46.75 -10.27 -20.83
C ASP A 341 -47.72 -11.39 -20.40
N LEU A 342 -47.39 -12.62 -20.77
CA LEU A 342 -48.31 -13.75 -20.67
C LEU A 342 -48.56 -14.18 -19.21
N ASP A 343 -47.59 -13.97 -18.31
CA ASP A 343 -47.72 -14.33 -16.88
C ASP A 343 -47.91 -13.15 -15.91
N GLY A 344 -47.73 -11.92 -16.39
CA GLY A 344 -47.97 -10.69 -15.64
C GLY A 344 -46.80 -10.24 -14.77
N ASP A 345 -45.57 -10.72 -15.03
CA ASP A 345 -44.37 -10.37 -14.27
C ASP A 345 -43.72 -9.03 -14.69
N GLY A 346 -44.22 -8.45 -15.78
CA GLY A 346 -43.79 -7.16 -16.32
C GLY A 346 -42.75 -7.24 -17.44
N PHE A 347 -42.33 -8.42 -17.85
CA PHE A 347 -41.47 -8.64 -19.01
C PHE A 347 -42.29 -9.08 -20.22
N SER A 348 -41.82 -8.74 -21.42
CA SER A 348 -42.46 -9.22 -22.64
C SER A 348 -42.04 -10.65 -22.95
N ASN A 349 -42.91 -11.42 -23.63
CA ASN A 349 -42.58 -12.78 -24.06
C ASN A 349 -41.25 -12.84 -24.84
N LEU A 350 -40.92 -11.78 -25.59
CA LEU A 350 -39.64 -11.65 -26.30
C LEU A 350 -38.43 -11.46 -25.37
N ASP A 351 -38.56 -10.66 -24.30
CA ASP A 351 -37.49 -10.51 -23.28
C ASP A 351 -37.23 -11.85 -22.58
N GLU A 352 -38.28 -12.62 -22.36
CA GLU A 352 -38.17 -13.94 -21.74
C GLU A 352 -37.51 -14.97 -22.65
N PHE A 353 -37.88 -14.98 -23.93
CA PHE A 353 -37.25 -15.81 -24.95
C PHE A 353 -35.75 -15.54 -25.08
N THR A 354 -35.35 -14.27 -25.01
CA THR A 354 -33.98 -13.84 -25.32
C THR A 354 -33.05 -13.79 -24.10
N HIS A 355 -33.57 -13.66 -22.87
CA HIS A 355 -32.77 -13.37 -21.68
C HIS A 355 -33.04 -14.27 -20.47
N PHE A 356 -33.27 -15.56 -20.68
CA PHE A 356 -33.45 -16.57 -19.62
C PHE A 356 -34.72 -16.38 -18.76
N GLY A 357 -35.81 -15.89 -19.35
CA GLY A 357 -37.13 -15.80 -18.69
C GLY A 357 -38.01 -17.03 -18.93
N HIS A 358 -39.28 -16.99 -18.49
CA HIS A 358 -40.26 -18.06 -18.71
C HIS A 358 -41.69 -17.51 -18.85
N PRO A 359 -42.29 -17.55 -20.06
CA PRO A 359 -43.48 -16.75 -20.40
C PRO A 359 -44.79 -17.12 -19.72
N ASN A 360 -44.80 -18.17 -18.90
CA ASN A 360 -46.01 -18.56 -18.18
C ASN A 360 -45.74 -18.76 -16.69
N ASN A 361 -44.60 -18.29 -16.20
CA ASN A 361 -44.13 -18.49 -14.83
C ASN A 361 -43.42 -17.25 -14.27
N ALA A 362 -44.22 -16.39 -13.63
CA ALA A 362 -43.80 -15.10 -13.09
C ALA A 362 -42.69 -15.14 -12.02
N GLU A 363 -42.30 -16.33 -11.54
CA GLU A 363 -41.18 -16.50 -10.61
C GLU A 363 -39.82 -16.61 -11.34
N LEU A 364 -39.82 -16.78 -12.67
CA LEU A 364 -38.63 -16.99 -13.51
C LEU A 364 -38.40 -15.83 -14.50
N THR A 365 -38.20 -14.63 -13.96
CA THR A 365 -37.93 -13.40 -14.73
C THR A 365 -36.60 -13.42 -15.53
N PRO A 366 -36.51 -12.67 -16.64
CA PRO A 366 -35.28 -12.41 -17.39
C PRO A 366 -34.08 -11.90 -16.58
N ARG A 367 -32.86 -12.31 -16.95
CA ARG A 367 -31.59 -11.84 -16.35
C ARG A 367 -31.06 -10.58 -17.03
N LEU A 368 -31.79 -9.48 -16.86
CA LEU A 368 -31.44 -8.15 -17.38
C LEU A 368 -30.76 -7.29 -16.31
N ALA A 369 -29.63 -6.67 -16.66
CA ALA A 369 -29.01 -5.62 -15.87
C ALA A 369 -28.40 -4.53 -16.77
N ASP A 370 -28.26 -3.31 -16.27
CA ASP A 370 -27.39 -2.27 -16.86
C ASP A 370 -26.23 -2.08 -15.89
N VAL A 371 -25.05 -2.54 -16.28
CA VAL A 371 -23.89 -2.50 -15.40
C VAL A 371 -22.81 -1.57 -15.93
N GLY A 372 -21.93 -1.10 -15.05
CA GLY A 372 -20.86 -0.21 -15.49
C GLY A 372 -19.71 -0.10 -14.53
N VAL A 373 -18.55 0.26 -15.07
CA VAL A 373 -17.33 0.49 -14.32
C VAL A 373 -16.83 1.92 -14.52
N SER A 374 -16.35 2.53 -13.43
CA SER A 374 -15.58 3.76 -13.49
C SER A 374 -14.35 3.65 -12.60
N LEU A 375 -13.28 4.36 -12.96
CA LEU A 375 -12.01 4.34 -12.22
C LEU A 375 -11.72 5.72 -11.66
N SER A 376 -11.14 5.75 -10.47
CA SER A 376 -10.64 6.97 -9.85
C SER A 376 -9.33 6.68 -9.12
N HIS A 377 -8.41 7.64 -9.19
CA HIS A 377 -7.09 7.51 -8.61
C HIS A 377 -6.60 8.87 -8.12
N THR A 378 -5.99 8.87 -6.94
CA THR A 378 -5.27 10.02 -6.39
C THR A 378 -3.82 9.61 -6.19
N PRO A 379 -2.84 10.34 -6.75
CA PRO A 379 -1.43 10.01 -6.58
C PRO A 379 -1.02 10.05 -5.10
N ASN A 380 -0.25 9.05 -4.67
CA ASN A 380 0.31 8.95 -3.32
C ASN A 380 1.84 9.04 -3.35
N SER A 381 2.46 9.16 -2.17
CA SER A 381 3.91 9.19 -1.99
C SER A 381 4.59 7.90 -2.44
N TYR A 382 5.91 7.95 -2.61
CA TYR A 382 6.70 6.84 -3.16
C TYR A 382 6.55 5.54 -2.36
N GLY A 383 6.48 5.64 -1.03
CA GLY A 383 6.39 4.51 -0.12
C GLY A 383 5.04 3.77 -0.07
N LYS A 384 4.06 4.17 -0.89
CA LYS A 384 2.73 3.56 -0.92
C LYS A 384 2.46 2.83 -2.23
N ALA A 385 1.66 1.78 -2.12
CA ALA A 385 1.03 1.18 -3.30
C ALA A 385 0.17 2.23 -4.02
N ILE A 386 0.18 2.16 -5.35
CA ILE A 386 -0.70 2.94 -6.22
C ILE A 386 -2.10 2.34 -6.08
N GLU A 387 -2.99 3.05 -5.38
CA GLU A 387 -4.36 2.62 -5.15
C GLU A 387 -5.29 3.23 -6.21
N VAL A 388 -6.12 2.39 -6.82
CA VAL A 388 -7.17 2.78 -7.74
C VAL A 388 -8.50 2.26 -7.20
N ILE A 389 -9.51 3.13 -7.16
CA ILE A 389 -10.87 2.75 -6.80
C ILE A 389 -11.63 2.49 -8.09
N ALA A 390 -12.04 1.23 -8.29
CA ALA A 390 -12.97 0.83 -9.32
C ALA A 390 -14.39 0.82 -8.75
N SER A 391 -15.23 1.74 -9.20
CA SER A 391 -16.63 1.82 -8.82
C SER A 391 -17.47 1.05 -9.84
N LEU A 392 -18.04 -0.06 -9.39
CA LEU A 392 -18.90 -0.95 -10.15
C LEU A 392 -20.35 -0.63 -9.82
N THR A 393 -21.18 -0.48 -10.84
CA THR A 393 -22.56 -0.02 -10.70
C THR A 393 -23.52 -1.05 -11.27
N ASN A 394 -24.69 -1.19 -10.63
CA ASN A 394 -25.85 -1.87 -11.19
C ASN A 394 -27.00 -0.86 -11.20
N SER A 395 -27.50 -0.54 -12.39
CA SER A 395 -28.54 0.47 -12.61
C SER A 395 -29.83 0.15 -11.85
N ALA A 396 -30.61 1.18 -11.53
CA ALA A 396 -31.90 1.01 -10.86
C ALA A 396 -32.94 0.29 -11.74
N ASN A 397 -32.73 0.30 -13.06
CA ASN A 397 -33.61 -0.35 -14.04
C ASN A 397 -33.32 -1.85 -14.23
N SER A 398 -32.30 -2.38 -13.55
CA SER A 398 -31.94 -3.79 -13.64
C SER A 398 -32.96 -4.68 -12.93
N ALA A 399 -33.27 -5.83 -13.52
CA ALA A 399 -34.23 -6.78 -12.98
C ALA A 399 -33.68 -7.56 -11.78
N GLN A 400 -32.36 -7.79 -11.75
CA GLN A 400 -31.72 -8.66 -10.76
C GLN A 400 -30.38 -8.12 -10.25
N ASN A 401 -29.86 -8.76 -9.19
CA ASN A 401 -28.50 -8.51 -8.70
C ASN A 401 -27.47 -8.87 -9.78
N ALA A 402 -26.49 -8.00 -9.98
CA ALA A 402 -25.41 -8.21 -10.93
C ALA A 402 -24.23 -8.97 -10.30
N VAL A 403 -23.66 -9.91 -11.07
CA VAL A 403 -22.44 -10.65 -10.75
C VAL A 403 -21.46 -10.43 -11.91
N PHE A 404 -20.25 -9.99 -11.59
CA PHE A 404 -19.29 -9.49 -12.57
C PHE A 404 -18.04 -10.34 -12.60
N ASP A 405 -17.54 -10.61 -13.81
CA ASP A 405 -16.13 -10.90 -14.02
C ASP A 405 -15.47 -9.61 -14.49
N ILE A 406 -14.52 -9.08 -13.72
CA ILE A 406 -13.76 -7.87 -14.06
C ILE A 406 -12.30 -8.19 -14.32
N THR A 407 -11.78 -7.69 -15.44
CA THR A 407 -10.36 -7.78 -15.78
C THR A 407 -9.74 -6.40 -15.74
N TYR A 408 -8.72 -6.23 -14.90
CA TYR A 408 -7.86 -5.07 -14.86
C TYR A 408 -6.58 -5.35 -15.64
N THR A 409 -6.10 -4.37 -16.40
CA THR A 409 -4.85 -4.47 -17.15
C THR A 409 -4.03 -3.21 -16.97
N THR A 410 -2.73 -3.38 -16.72
CA THR A 410 -1.75 -2.30 -16.59
C THR A 410 -0.54 -2.57 -17.48
N GLN A 411 0.46 -1.69 -17.43
CA GLN A 411 1.69 -1.81 -18.19
C GLN A 411 2.88 -1.33 -17.36
N ALA A 412 4.08 -1.81 -17.70
CA ALA A 412 5.32 -1.28 -17.13
C ALA A 412 5.39 0.26 -17.30
N PRO A 413 5.88 1.00 -16.29
CA PRO A 413 6.65 0.55 -15.13
C PRO A 413 5.81 0.15 -13.89
N THR A 414 4.49 -0.05 -14.02
CA THR A 414 3.63 -0.56 -12.93
C THR A 414 3.26 -2.04 -13.11
N GLN A 415 2.99 -2.70 -11.99
CA GLN A 415 2.47 -4.07 -11.93
C GLN A 415 1.52 -4.23 -10.74
N PHE A 416 0.67 -5.24 -10.73
CA PHE A 416 -0.20 -5.52 -9.58
C PHE A 416 0.60 -6.01 -8.37
N ASP A 417 0.19 -5.59 -7.17
CA ASP A 417 0.84 -5.97 -5.92
C ASP A 417 0.60 -7.46 -5.58
N SER A 418 1.56 -8.31 -5.95
CA SER A 418 1.44 -9.76 -5.76
C SER A 418 1.21 -10.15 -4.30
N THR A 419 1.72 -9.38 -3.33
CA THR A 419 1.58 -9.72 -1.90
C THR A 419 0.14 -9.62 -1.41
N ARG A 420 -0.66 -8.74 -2.01
CA ARG A 420 -2.08 -8.56 -1.68
C ARG A 420 -3.00 -9.58 -2.34
N TYR A 421 -2.61 -10.12 -3.48
CA TYR A 421 -3.46 -11.00 -4.29
C TYR A 421 -3.14 -12.50 -4.14
N GLN A 422 -2.00 -12.87 -3.55
CA GLN A 422 -1.61 -14.27 -3.33
C GLN A 422 -2.61 -15.14 -2.54
N SER A 423 -3.50 -14.54 -1.73
CA SER A 423 -4.48 -15.28 -0.91
C SER A 423 -5.95 -15.02 -1.28
N ASN A 424 -6.20 -14.19 -2.30
CA ASN A 424 -7.57 -13.81 -2.66
C ASN A 424 -8.19 -14.85 -3.60
N ARG A 425 -9.09 -15.70 -3.08
CA ARG A 425 -9.77 -16.75 -3.86
C ARG A 425 -10.67 -16.24 -4.99
N LEU A 426 -11.02 -14.95 -4.99
CA LEU A 426 -11.90 -14.33 -5.97
C LEU A 426 -11.14 -13.58 -7.07
N CYS A 427 -9.81 -13.48 -6.97
CA CYS A 427 -8.98 -12.80 -7.95
C CYS A 427 -7.83 -13.70 -8.41
N ASN A 428 -7.59 -13.74 -9.71
CA ASN A 428 -6.47 -14.43 -10.35
C ASN A 428 -5.50 -13.41 -10.95
N LEU A 429 -4.24 -13.48 -10.54
CA LEU A 429 -3.16 -12.61 -11.00
C LEU A 429 -2.37 -13.34 -12.10
N SER A 430 -2.09 -12.68 -13.22
CA SER A 430 -1.26 -13.23 -14.30
C SER A 430 0.19 -13.39 -13.87
N ASP A 431 0.93 -14.34 -14.48
CA ASP A 431 2.34 -14.61 -14.15
C ASP A 431 3.27 -13.39 -14.36
N ASP A 432 2.92 -12.50 -15.29
CA ASP A 432 3.65 -11.24 -15.55
C ASP A 432 3.24 -10.08 -14.63
N HIS A 433 2.25 -10.30 -13.76
CA HIS A 433 1.64 -9.32 -12.87
C HIS A 433 1.06 -8.08 -13.59
N LEU A 434 0.76 -8.15 -14.89
CA LEU A 434 0.19 -7.05 -15.67
C LEU A 434 -1.34 -7.15 -15.86
N GLN A 435 -1.94 -8.27 -15.46
CA GLN A 435 -3.39 -8.49 -15.53
C GLN A 435 -3.91 -9.11 -14.21
N LEU A 436 -5.03 -8.57 -13.73
CA LEU A 436 -5.75 -9.07 -12.56
C LEU A 436 -7.20 -9.31 -12.95
N SER A 437 -7.66 -10.55 -12.87
CA SER A 437 -9.05 -10.91 -13.15
C SER A 437 -9.77 -11.28 -11.85
N CYS A 438 -10.86 -10.60 -11.51
CA CYS A 438 -11.60 -10.82 -10.28
C CYS A 438 -13.07 -11.11 -10.55
N ARG A 439 -13.70 -11.91 -9.70
CA ARG A 439 -15.15 -12.05 -9.62
C ARG A 439 -15.68 -11.18 -8.48
N ILE A 440 -16.66 -10.32 -8.80
CA ILE A 440 -17.29 -9.41 -7.83
C ILE A 440 -18.77 -9.76 -7.72
N ASP A 441 -19.22 -10.04 -6.49
CA ASP A 441 -20.52 -10.67 -6.24
C ASP A 441 -21.62 -9.67 -5.83
N TYR A 442 -22.84 -9.97 -6.28
CA TYR A 442 -24.15 -9.45 -5.84
C TYR A 442 -24.27 -7.93 -5.62
N ILE A 443 -24.14 -7.13 -6.68
CA ILE A 443 -24.52 -5.71 -6.63
C ILE A 443 -26.02 -5.58 -6.91
N SER A 444 -26.80 -5.13 -5.92
CA SER A 444 -28.25 -4.94 -6.12
C SER A 444 -28.59 -3.78 -7.05
N PRO A 445 -29.75 -3.81 -7.74
CA PRO A 445 -30.21 -2.71 -8.58
C PRO A 445 -30.20 -1.37 -7.82
N GLY A 446 -29.69 -0.33 -8.48
CA GLY A 446 -29.55 1.02 -7.93
C GLY A 446 -28.37 1.23 -6.97
N ASN A 447 -27.55 0.20 -6.74
CA ASN A 447 -26.38 0.28 -5.87
C ASN A 447 -25.06 0.25 -6.65
N GLN A 448 -23.99 0.61 -5.94
CA GLN A 448 -22.61 0.53 -6.41
C GLN A 448 -21.72 -0.16 -5.39
N SER A 449 -20.64 -0.78 -5.87
CA SER A 449 -19.59 -1.40 -5.06
C SER A 449 -18.23 -0.83 -5.44
N ASN A 450 -17.42 -0.47 -4.44
CA ASN A 450 -16.07 0.04 -4.66
C ASN A 450 -15.05 -1.07 -4.43
N HIS A 451 -14.37 -1.46 -5.50
CA HIS A 451 -13.27 -2.41 -5.45
C HIS A 451 -11.93 -1.66 -5.48
N ARG A 452 -11.08 -1.88 -4.47
CA ARG A 452 -9.77 -1.26 -4.37
C ARG A 452 -8.72 -2.14 -5.07
N VAL A 453 -8.06 -1.55 -6.04
CA VAL A 453 -7.03 -2.19 -6.87
C VAL A 453 -5.68 -1.59 -6.49
N TYR A 454 -4.70 -2.44 -6.19
CA TYR A 454 -3.39 -2.04 -5.71
C TYR A 454 -2.30 -2.43 -6.70
N LEU A 455 -1.51 -1.44 -7.11
CA LEU A 455 -0.36 -1.60 -7.98
C LEU A 455 0.91 -1.16 -7.24
N THR A 456 2.06 -1.67 -7.69
CA THR A 456 3.38 -1.18 -7.33
C THR A 456 4.07 -0.62 -8.56
N GLY A 457 4.92 0.39 -8.36
CA GLY A 457 5.85 0.87 -9.39
C GLY A 457 7.20 0.19 -9.25
N ASN A 458 7.98 0.12 -10.33
CA ASN A 458 9.36 -0.33 -10.27
C ASN A 458 10.16 0.52 -9.26
N GLU A 459 10.76 -0.12 -8.25
CA GLU A 459 11.56 0.52 -7.19
C GLU A 459 12.82 1.21 -7.72
N GLU A 460 13.33 0.83 -8.90
CA GLU A 460 14.46 1.51 -9.55
C GLU A 460 14.10 2.92 -10.06
N HIS A 461 12.81 3.24 -10.20
CA HIS A 461 12.36 4.54 -10.66
C HIS A 461 12.05 5.42 -9.45
N THR A 462 12.92 6.37 -9.12
CA THR A 462 12.75 7.24 -7.94
C THR A 462 12.07 8.58 -8.26
N GLY A 463 11.96 8.91 -9.55
CA GLY A 463 11.18 10.03 -10.05
C GLY A 463 9.67 9.79 -10.03
N ALA A 464 8.93 10.82 -10.45
CA ALA A 464 7.50 10.72 -10.69
C ALA A 464 7.25 9.62 -11.73
N LEU A 465 6.28 8.77 -11.44
CA LEU A 465 5.92 7.65 -12.30
C LEU A 465 4.49 7.84 -12.79
N THR A 466 4.27 7.64 -14.09
CA THR A 466 2.95 7.61 -14.71
C THR A 466 2.75 6.32 -15.50
N SER A 467 1.53 5.80 -15.49
CA SER A 467 1.11 4.59 -16.24
C SER A 467 -0.39 4.67 -16.50
N SER A 468 -0.98 3.59 -17.02
CA SER A 468 -2.41 3.46 -17.23
C SER A 468 -2.96 2.21 -16.57
N LEU A 469 -4.21 2.30 -16.12
CA LEU A 469 -5.02 1.14 -15.73
C LEU A 469 -6.29 1.14 -16.59
N SER A 470 -6.58 0.02 -17.24
CA SER A 470 -7.87 -0.25 -17.86
C SER A 470 -8.62 -1.31 -17.07
N ALA A 471 -9.94 -1.20 -17.01
CA ALA A 471 -10.84 -2.19 -16.44
C ALA A 471 -11.92 -2.53 -17.45
N THR A 472 -12.22 -3.82 -17.58
CA THR A 472 -13.34 -4.33 -18.39
C THR A 472 -14.19 -5.22 -17.53
N ALA A 473 -15.46 -4.85 -17.35
CA ALA A 473 -16.47 -5.61 -16.65
C ALA A 473 -17.27 -6.47 -17.65
N LYS A 474 -17.59 -7.70 -17.25
CA LYS A 474 -18.44 -8.61 -18.00
C LYS A 474 -19.54 -9.14 -17.08
N TYR A 475 -20.80 -8.97 -17.49
CA TYR A 475 -21.96 -9.53 -16.80
C TYR A 475 -22.29 -10.94 -17.32
N ILE A 476 -22.82 -11.80 -16.45
CA ILE A 476 -23.21 -13.18 -16.78
C ILE A 476 -24.59 -13.24 -17.47
N GLY A 477 -25.43 -12.21 -17.33
CA GLY A 477 -26.70 -12.05 -18.05
C GLY A 477 -26.58 -11.07 -19.23
N HIS A 478 -27.69 -10.45 -19.64
CA HIS A 478 -27.68 -9.44 -20.71
C HIS A 478 -27.49 -8.04 -20.12
N ASP A 479 -26.45 -7.35 -20.59
CA ASP A 479 -26.23 -5.95 -20.27
C ASP A 479 -27.00 -5.04 -21.23
N LEU A 480 -27.91 -4.23 -20.69
CA LEU A 480 -28.72 -3.28 -21.45
C LEU A 480 -27.88 -2.11 -22.02
N ASN A 481 -26.69 -1.85 -21.49
CA ASN A 481 -25.80 -0.81 -21.96
C ASN A 481 -24.34 -1.26 -21.93
N THR A 482 -23.77 -1.55 -23.10
CA THR A 482 -22.39 -2.03 -23.19
C THR A 482 -21.34 -0.91 -23.26
N THR A 483 -21.76 0.36 -23.24
CA THR A 483 -20.84 1.51 -23.44
C THR A 483 -20.07 1.89 -22.17
N ASN A 484 -20.53 1.43 -21.00
CA ASN A 484 -19.97 1.66 -19.66
C ASN A 484 -19.29 0.41 -19.07
N ASP A 485 -19.13 -0.65 -19.87
CA ASP A 485 -18.46 -1.90 -19.47
C ASP A 485 -16.95 -1.76 -19.32
N SER A 486 -16.39 -0.66 -19.82
CA SER A 486 -14.95 -0.42 -19.76
C SER A 486 -14.63 0.99 -19.30
N ALA A 487 -13.53 1.10 -18.55
CA ALA A 487 -12.98 2.36 -18.10
C ALA A 487 -11.45 2.32 -18.19
N SER A 488 -10.84 3.47 -18.43
CA SER A 488 -9.39 3.64 -18.40
C SER A 488 -9.03 4.92 -17.69
N ILE A 489 -7.95 4.88 -16.92
CA ILE A 489 -7.44 6.02 -16.17
C ILE A 489 -5.92 6.07 -16.23
N GLU A 490 -5.36 7.29 -16.25
CA GLU A 490 -3.95 7.50 -15.99
C GLU A 490 -3.68 7.40 -14.48
N ILE A 491 -2.72 6.57 -14.10
CA ILE A 491 -2.31 6.39 -12.72
C ILE A 491 -0.93 7.00 -12.52
N ALA A 492 -0.68 7.56 -11.34
CA ALA A 492 0.60 8.16 -11.02
C ALA A 492 1.05 7.87 -9.59
N ARG A 493 2.37 7.88 -9.40
CA ARG A 493 3.03 7.88 -8.10
C ARG A 493 3.94 9.09 -8.03
N LEU A 494 3.92 9.78 -6.90
CA LEU A 494 4.81 10.91 -6.66
C LEU A 494 6.29 10.42 -6.62
N PRO A 495 7.26 11.30 -6.89
CA PRO A 495 8.68 10.98 -6.70
C PRO A 495 8.98 10.72 -5.21
N VAL A 496 10.16 10.14 -4.93
CA VAL A 496 10.68 10.07 -3.56
C VAL A 496 10.73 11.46 -2.95
N ASP A 497 10.13 11.61 -1.78
CA ASP A 497 10.30 12.76 -0.90
C ASP A 497 10.79 12.26 0.47
N ALA A 498 12.11 12.13 0.63
CA ALA A 498 12.71 11.64 1.86
C ALA A 498 13.57 12.74 2.50
N GLN A 499 13.19 13.17 3.70
CA GLN A 499 13.99 14.06 4.53
C GLN A 499 14.26 13.40 5.88
N PHE A 500 15.42 13.68 6.46
CA PHE A 500 15.83 13.13 7.75
C PHE A 500 16.15 14.25 8.74
N GLY A 501 15.46 14.22 9.87
CA GLY A 501 15.77 15.04 11.03
C GLY A 501 16.88 14.41 11.86
N PHE A 502 17.62 15.24 12.59
CA PHE A 502 18.70 14.81 13.46
C PHE A 502 18.28 14.89 14.93
N GLN A 503 18.71 13.91 15.70
CA GLN A 503 18.50 13.85 17.13
C GLN A 503 19.79 13.44 17.84
N ALA A 504 20.17 14.24 18.83
CA ALA A 504 21.25 13.96 19.77
C ALA A 504 20.69 13.27 21.04
N PRO A 505 21.52 12.56 21.83
CA PRO A 505 21.05 11.75 22.93
C PRO A 505 20.66 12.62 24.14
N LEU A 506 19.64 12.19 24.89
CA LEU A 506 19.13 12.87 26.10
C LEU A 506 20.14 12.95 27.26
N ASN A 507 21.37 12.45 27.10
CA ASN A 507 22.33 12.22 28.18
C ASN A 507 23.63 13.03 28.01
N GLN A 508 23.84 13.66 26.85
CA GLN A 508 25.09 14.37 26.49
C GLN A 508 24.76 15.72 25.85
N HIS A 509 24.18 16.58 26.69
CA HIS A 509 23.07 17.39 26.27
C HIS A 509 23.33 18.41 25.14
N HIS A 510 24.55 18.87 24.85
CA HIS A 510 24.74 19.85 23.76
C HIS A 510 26.14 19.84 23.12
N ILE A 511 27.10 19.06 23.62
CA ILE A 511 28.51 19.16 23.23
C ILE A 511 29.28 17.90 23.58
N MET A 512 30.25 17.54 22.74
CA MET A 512 31.25 16.50 23.04
C MET A 512 32.53 17.15 23.59
N MET A 513 32.88 16.89 24.85
CA MET A 513 34.07 17.47 25.50
C MET A 513 35.15 16.42 25.76
N LEU A 514 36.36 16.60 25.22
CA LEU A 514 37.46 15.64 25.36
C LEU A 514 38.63 16.25 26.15
N THR A 515 39.08 15.55 27.19
CA THR A 515 40.24 15.95 28.03
C THR A 515 41.53 15.17 27.76
N GLY A 516 41.54 14.23 26.81
CA GLY A 516 42.77 13.58 26.32
C GLY A 516 42.68 12.08 26.02
N GLU A 517 41.57 11.39 26.30
CA GLU A 517 41.39 9.97 25.97
C GLU A 517 40.56 9.79 24.69
N GLN A 518 39.30 9.42 24.84
CA GLN A 518 38.31 9.29 23.78
C GLN A 518 36.95 9.58 24.39
N GLU A 519 36.04 10.14 23.60
CA GLU A 519 34.64 10.26 24.01
C GLU A 519 33.74 9.55 23.03
N GLN A 520 32.61 9.06 23.53
CA GLN A 520 31.62 8.35 22.75
C GLN A 520 30.27 9.05 22.81
N ALA A 521 29.60 9.23 21.68
CA ALA A 521 28.26 9.80 21.62
C ALA A 521 27.35 9.05 20.65
N GLU A 522 26.06 8.94 21.01
CA GLU A 522 25.02 8.28 20.22
C GLU A 522 24.12 9.29 19.52
N PHE A 523 23.89 9.12 18.22
CA PHE A 523 23.08 10.02 17.40
C PHE A 523 22.04 9.24 16.60
N ILE A 524 21.01 9.94 16.14
CA ILE A 524 19.92 9.36 15.37
C ILE A 524 19.60 10.29 14.21
N PHE A 525 19.56 9.75 12.99
CA PHE A 525 18.80 10.34 11.89
C PHE A 525 17.45 9.62 11.79
N HIS A 526 16.36 10.36 11.86
CA HIS A 526 15.01 9.83 11.73
C HIS A 526 14.31 10.47 10.55
N GLN A 527 13.66 9.65 9.73
CA GLN A 527 12.95 10.11 8.55
C GLN A 527 11.73 10.93 8.99
N GLN A 528 11.57 12.10 8.39
CA GLN A 528 10.40 12.95 8.55
C GLN A 528 9.26 12.43 7.68
N GLU A 529 8.04 12.64 8.14
CA GLU A 529 6.86 12.43 7.31
C GLU A 529 6.87 13.43 6.14
N THR A 530 6.50 12.93 4.96
CA THR A 530 6.19 13.77 3.79
C THR A 530 4.98 14.66 4.08
N ASP A 531 4.72 15.64 3.22
CA ASP A 531 3.49 16.46 3.27
C ASP A 531 2.20 15.62 3.24
N SER A 532 2.28 14.37 2.75
CA SER A 532 1.17 13.40 2.73
C SER A 532 0.96 12.64 4.05
N GLY A 533 1.79 12.88 5.07
CA GLY A 533 1.74 12.20 6.37
C GLY A 533 2.29 10.77 6.34
N ASN A 534 3.15 10.44 5.37
CA ASN A 534 3.73 9.11 5.22
C ASN A 534 5.26 9.16 5.10
N LEU A 535 5.92 8.07 5.44
CA LEU A 535 7.35 7.87 5.25
C LEU A 535 7.60 7.24 3.88
N ASP A 536 8.62 7.72 3.16
CA ASP A 536 9.08 7.17 1.88
C ASP A 536 10.37 6.36 2.10
N PRO A 537 10.31 5.04 2.34
CA PRO A 537 11.50 4.26 2.63
C PRO A 537 12.48 4.36 1.45
N ILE A 538 13.75 4.55 1.76
CA ILE A 538 14.82 4.67 0.78
C ILE A 538 15.92 3.66 1.08
N ALA A 539 16.51 3.13 0.01
CA ALA A 539 17.59 2.18 0.13
C ALA A 539 18.98 2.83 0.20
N GLY A 540 19.91 2.22 0.93
CA GLY A 540 21.31 2.65 0.93
C GLY A 540 21.51 4.02 1.57
N PHE A 541 20.81 4.28 2.68
CA PHE A 541 21.02 5.47 3.49
C PHE A 541 22.45 5.50 4.05
N LYS A 542 23.13 6.65 3.91
CA LYS A 542 24.51 6.86 4.35
C LYS A 542 24.64 8.20 5.03
N VAL A 543 25.56 8.29 6.00
CA VAL A 543 25.88 9.55 6.68
C VAL A 543 27.36 9.82 6.58
N LYS A 544 27.74 10.87 5.87
CA LYS A 544 29.11 11.37 5.88
C LYS A 544 29.37 12.14 7.16
N VAL A 545 30.48 11.81 7.84
CA VAL A 545 30.89 12.44 9.09
C VAL A 545 32.17 13.24 8.84
N GLN A 546 32.13 14.54 9.10
CA GLN A 546 33.31 15.40 9.04
C GLN A 546 33.69 15.84 10.45
N ILE A 547 34.87 15.42 10.89
CA ILE A 547 35.44 15.79 12.20
C ILE A 547 36.43 16.95 11.99
N PRO A 548 36.44 17.98 12.87
CA PRO A 548 37.45 19.03 12.84
C PRO A 548 38.87 18.50 12.96
N THR A 549 39.86 19.20 12.38
CA THR A 549 41.26 18.74 12.29
C THR A 549 41.97 18.56 13.64
N PHE A 550 41.40 19.07 14.74
CA PHE A 550 41.93 18.90 16.10
C PHE A 550 41.47 17.60 16.78
N ALA A 551 40.62 16.80 16.11
CA ALA A 551 40.14 15.50 16.58
C ALA A 551 40.14 14.47 15.43
N THR A 552 39.98 13.19 15.76
CA THR A 552 39.91 12.09 14.79
C THR A 552 38.80 11.12 15.14
N LEU A 553 38.06 10.63 14.15
CA LEU A 553 37.11 9.54 14.33
C LEU A 553 37.88 8.23 14.55
N ALA A 554 37.75 7.62 15.73
CA ALA A 554 38.43 6.38 16.07
C ALA A 554 37.65 5.14 15.62
N SER A 555 36.34 5.16 15.80
CA SER A 555 35.42 4.13 15.30
C SER A 555 34.00 4.67 15.22
N ALA A 556 33.15 3.99 14.45
CA ALA A 556 31.72 4.22 14.46
C ALA A 556 30.95 2.90 14.36
N GLN A 557 29.86 2.83 15.10
CA GLN A 557 28.96 1.68 15.11
C GLN A 557 27.54 2.11 14.77
N CYS A 558 26.83 1.30 14.00
CA CYS A 558 25.43 1.50 13.66
C CYS A 558 24.57 0.47 14.39
N TYR A 559 23.31 0.81 14.62
CA TYR A 559 22.37 -0.01 15.37
C TYR A 559 21.31 -0.60 14.44
N GLU A 560 21.17 -1.93 14.46
CA GLU A 560 20.13 -2.63 13.71
C GLU A 560 18.90 -2.85 14.60
N GLN A 561 17.74 -2.30 14.20
CA GLN A 561 16.53 -2.35 15.02
C GLN A 561 15.89 -3.74 15.13
N ASP A 562 15.93 -4.54 14.05
CA ASP A 562 15.30 -5.87 14.04
C ASP A 562 16.00 -6.85 14.98
N SER A 563 17.33 -6.77 15.03
CA SER A 563 18.18 -7.69 15.79
C SER A 563 18.64 -7.12 17.14
N PHE A 564 18.45 -5.82 17.36
CA PHE A 564 18.89 -5.05 18.53
C PHE A 564 20.41 -5.09 18.75
N ILE A 565 21.21 -5.18 17.68
CA ILE A 565 22.68 -5.35 17.72
C ILE A 565 23.40 -4.09 17.20
N TRP A 566 24.57 -3.80 17.79
CA TRP A 566 25.53 -2.83 17.28
C TRP A 566 26.56 -3.52 16.37
N TYR A 567 26.85 -2.92 15.21
CA TYR A 567 27.84 -3.42 14.26
C TYR A 567 28.72 -2.27 13.73
N ASP A 568 29.94 -2.58 13.31
CA ASP A 568 30.85 -1.59 12.71
C ASP A 568 30.36 -1.22 11.31
N CYS A 569 30.20 0.08 11.05
CA CYS A 569 29.57 0.59 9.82
C CYS A 569 30.35 1.73 9.15
N LEU A 570 31.59 1.98 9.61
CA LEU A 570 32.42 3.06 9.09
C LEU A 570 33.18 2.61 7.85
N GLU A 571 32.89 3.23 6.71
CA GLU A 571 33.56 3.01 5.43
C GLU A 571 33.95 4.37 4.82
N ASN A 572 35.25 4.64 4.66
CA ASN A 572 35.76 5.89 4.04
C ASN A 572 35.15 7.19 4.60
N ASP A 573 35.04 7.30 5.93
CA ASP A 573 34.42 8.44 6.64
C ASP A 573 32.89 8.58 6.44
N GLU A 574 32.24 7.53 5.92
CA GLU A 574 30.80 7.43 5.78
C GLU A 574 30.26 6.27 6.61
N LEU A 575 29.13 6.51 7.28
CA LEU A 575 28.38 5.48 7.98
C LEU A 575 27.43 4.83 6.98
N VAL A 576 27.65 3.54 6.70
CA VAL A 576 26.84 2.76 5.77
C VAL A 576 25.93 1.83 6.54
N PHE A 577 24.62 2.08 6.46
CA PHE A 577 23.62 1.25 7.15
C PHE A 577 23.30 0.02 6.30
N THR A 578 23.31 -1.16 6.91
CA THR A 578 23.09 -2.44 6.20
C THR A 578 21.63 -2.73 5.90
N LYS A 579 20.72 -2.02 6.58
CA LYS A 579 19.27 -2.12 6.39
C LYS A 579 18.65 -0.75 6.36
N ASP A 580 17.64 -0.64 5.51
CA ASP A 580 16.86 0.57 5.35
C ASP A 580 15.90 0.72 6.51
N SER A 581 16.03 1.83 7.23
CA SER A 581 15.17 2.17 8.35
C SER A 581 14.83 3.65 8.30
N SER A 582 13.62 3.98 8.74
CA SER A 582 13.23 5.35 9.05
C SER A 582 13.92 5.86 10.33
N TYR A 583 14.68 5.01 11.02
CA TYR A 583 15.38 5.33 12.27
C TYR A 583 16.81 4.77 12.23
N ASN A 584 17.76 5.64 11.90
CA ASN A 584 19.16 5.31 11.70
C ASN A 584 19.98 5.79 12.90
N LYS A 585 20.11 4.90 13.89
CA LYS A 585 20.87 5.15 15.12
C LYS A 585 22.32 4.71 14.96
N PHE A 586 23.24 5.56 15.37
CA PHE A 586 24.68 5.30 15.30
C PHE A 586 25.42 5.89 16.50
N LYS A 587 26.67 5.50 16.66
CA LYS A 587 27.52 5.86 17.78
C LYS A 587 28.92 6.11 17.28
N LEU A 588 29.48 7.27 17.63
CA LEU A 588 30.84 7.66 17.27
C LEU A 588 31.74 7.56 18.48
N THR A 589 32.96 7.07 18.29
CA THR A 589 34.06 7.22 19.25
C THR A 589 35.10 8.16 18.64
N VAL A 590 35.34 9.30 19.28
CA VAL A 590 36.23 10.35 18.80
C VAL A 590 37.43 10.47 19.72
N SER A 591 38.63 10.64 19.15
CA SER A 591 39.88 10.86 19.88
C SER A 591 40.37 12.29 19.72
N ALA A 592 40.89 12.86 20.81
CA ALA A 592 41.55 14.16 20.82
C ALA A 592 42.92 14.11 20.11
N GLN A 593 43.26 15.13 19.32
CA GLN A 593 44.61 15.32 18.76
C GLN A 593 45.29 16.57 19.31
N ASN A 594 44.61 17.72 19.22
CA ASN A 594 45.09 19.01 19.72
C ASN A 594 43.93 19.74 20.41
N GLN A 595 44.24 20.75 21.24
CA GLN A 595 43.19 21.62 21.75
C GLN A 595 42.51 22.36 20.59
N GLY A 596 41.19 22.48 20.65
CA GLY A 596 40.38 23.18 19.66
C GLY A 596 38.90 23.03 19.95
N ASP A 597 38.11 23.97 19.44
CA ASP A 597 36.65 23.97 19.50
C ASP A 597 36.06 24.12 18.09
N GLY A 598 34.94 23.44 17.84
CA GLY A 598 34.36 23.32 16.50
C GLY A 598 33.09 22.48 16.50
N GLN A 599 32.71 21.97 15.33
CA GLN A 599 31.51 21.16 15.16
C GLN A 599 31.81 19.91 14.32
N ILE A 600 31.18 18.80 14.67
CA ILE A 600 31.08 17.60 13.83
C ILE A 600 29.97 17.83 12.83
N VAL A 601 30.27 17.74 11.54
CA VAL A 601 29.26 17.92 10.48
C VAL A 601 28.77 16.56 10.00
N PHE A 602 27.46 16.38 9.98
CA PHE A 602 26.77 15.20 9.50
C PHE A 602 26.01 15.54 8.22
N THR A 603 26.23 14.75 7.16
CA THR A 603 25.52 14.89 5.89
C THR A 603 24.89 13.56 5.51
N ALA A 604 23.57 13.48 5.57
CA ALA A 604 22.81 12.29 5.22
C ALA A 604 22.44 12.27 3.72
N ARG A 605 22.66 11.12 3.07
CA ARG A 605 22.46 10.88 1.63
C ARG A 605 21.95 9.46 1.39
N SER A 606 21.61 9.15 0.14
CA SER A 606 21.22 7.80 -0.27
C SER A 606 21.58 7.56 -1.73
N ASP A 607 21.98 6.32 -2.03
CA ASP A 607 22.21 5.86 -3.40
C ASP A 607 20.91 5.94 -4.23
N THR A 608 19.76 5.69 -3.61
CA THR A 608 18.42 5.75 -4.22
C THR A 608 18.12 7.14 -4.78
N THR A 609 18.52 8.19 -4.07
CA THR A 609 18.25 9.59 -4.45
C THR A 609 19.38 10.24 -5.23
N GLN A 610 20.29 9.46 -5.83
CA GLN A 610 21.46 9.96 -6.56
C GLN A 610 22.30 10.92 -5.71
N ASP A 611 22.52 10.59 -4.43
CA ASP A 611 23.31 11.39 -3.48
C ASP A 611 22.76 12.80 -3.20
N GLN A 612 21.46 13.02 -3.37
CA GLN A 612 20.80 14.24 -2.91
C GLN A 612 20.98 14.40 -1.39
N LEU A 613 21.09 15.65 -0.91
CA LEU A 613 21.10 15.96 0.51
C LEU A 613 19.73 15.62 1.13
N LEU A 614 19.70 14.68 2.07
CA LEU A 614 18.48 14.24 2.75
C LEU A 614 18.38 14.75 4.18
N GLY A 615 19.51 15.09 4.80
CA GLY A 615 19.58 15.61 6.16
C GLY A 615 20.94 16.22 6.45
N PHE A 616 20.97 17.20 7.35
CA PHE A 616 22.16 17.93 7.73
C PHE A 616 22.12 18.26 9.22
N ALA A 617 23.26 18.15 9.91
CA ALA A 617 23.39 18.55 11.30
C ALA A 617 24.84 18.92 11.62
N GLU A 618 25.03 19.85 12.55
CA GLU A 618 26.34 20.24 13.09
C GLU A 618 26.31 20.04 14.59
N PHE A 619 27.20 19.24 15.18
CA PHE A 619 27.23 18.95 16.62
C PHE A 619 28.49 19.49 17.31
N PRO A 620 28.38 20.31 18.36
CA PRO A 620 29.55 20.93 19.01
C PRO A 620 30.54 19.91 19.57
N ILE A 621 31.83 20.15 19.36
CA ILE A 621 32.94 19.37 19.90
C ILE A 621 34.05 20.29 20.38
N VAL A 622 34.57 19.99 21.58
CA VAL A 622 35.67 20.74 22.20
C VAL A 622 36.71 19.77 22.75
N VAL A 623 37.96 20.01 22.41
CA VAL A 623 39.13 19.34 22.97
C VAL A 623 39.91 20.34 23.79
N GLY A 624 40.12 20.04 25.07
CA GLY A 624 40.82 20.93 25.99
C GLY A 624 41.58 20.14 27.06
N GLN A 625 42.27 20.87 27.94
CA GLN A 625 42.92 20.26 29.10
C GLN A 625 42.00 20.28 30.32
N SER A 626 42.13 19.29 31.20
CA SER A 626 41.39 19.29 32.46
C SER A 626 41.78 20.48 33.33
N THR A 627 40.78 21.12 33.98
CA THR A 627 41.01 22.15 35.00
C THR A 627 41.71 21.61 36.26
N GLN A 628 41.93 20.30 36.41
CA GLN A 628 42.57 19.72 37.59
C GLN A 628 43.97 20.28 37.88
N LEU A 629 44.80 20.49 36.85
CA LEU A 629 46.13 21.09 37.03
C LEU A 629 46.01 22.56 37.46
N LEU A 630 45.08 23.30 36.84
CA LEU A 630 44.81 24.69 37.21
C LEU A 630 44.29 24.79 38.65
N GLN A 631 43.45 23.84 39.09
CA GLN A 631 42.98 23.77 40.47
C GLN A 631 44.12 23.49 41.45
N GLN A 632 45.08 22.63 41.09
CA GLN A 632 46.26 22.38 41.92
C GLN A 632 47.12 23.64 42.08
N GLU A 633 47.26 24.45 41.03
CA GLU A 633 47.95 25.74 41.09
C GLU A 633 47.21 26.73 41.98
N ILE A 634 45.89 26.82 41.85
CA ILE A 634 45.03 27.66 42.71
C ILE A 634 45.21 27.25 44.19
N ASP A 635 45.11 25.95 44.49
CA ASP A 635 45.22 25.42 45.85
C ASP A 635 46.64 25.59 46.45
N ALA A 636 47.69 25.60 45.62
CA ALA A 636 49.08 25.75 46.06
C ALA A 636 49.54 27.21 46.20
N THR A 637 48.80 28.15 45.61
CA THR A 637 49.16 29.56 45.57
C THR A 637 49.00 30.21 46.95
N ALA A 638 49.81 31.21 47.29
CA ALA A 638 49.68 31.93 48.57
C ALA A 638 48.47 32.88 48.54
N ASN A 639 47.84 33.11 49.69
CA ASN A 639 46.73 34.04 49.84
C ASN A 639 47.06 35.44 49.28
N ASN A 640 46.12 36.05 48.56
CA ASN A 640 46.25 37.34 47.87
C ASN A 640 47.29 37.36 46.72
N SER A 641 47.50 36.21 46.06
CA SER A 641 48.38 36.13 44.88
C SER A 641 47.57 35.92 43.59
N THR A 642 48.23 36.19 42.46
CA THR A 642 47.66 36.01 41.11
C THR A 642 48.13 34.70 40.50
N VAL A 643 47.18 33.91 39.98
CA VAL A 643 47.44 32.74 39.13
C VAL A 643 47.21 33.17 37.68
N MET A 644 48.28 33.22 36.89
CA MET A 644 48.21 33.57 35.47
C MET A 644 47.86 32.33 34.65
N VAL A 645 46.84 32.42 33.81
CA VAL A 645 46.36 31.33 32.96
C VAL A 645 46.66 31.64 31.50
N PRO A 646 47.51 30.83 30.83
CA PRO A 646 47.80 31.00 29.42
C PRO A 646 46.57 30.85 28.51
N ALA A 647 46.69 31.29 27.26
CA ALA A 647 45.71 30.97 26.23
C ALA A 647 45.55 29.43 26.08
N GLY A 648 44.33 28.96 25.91
CA GLY A 648 44.02 27.54 25.84
C GLY A 648 42.58 27.22 26.26
N ILE A 649 42.17 25.98 26.07
CA ILE A 649 40.83 25.49 26.40
C ILE A 649 40.91 24.63 27.65
N TYR A 650 40.16 25.01 28.68
CA TYR A 650 40.15 24.39 29.99
C TYR A 650 38.76 23.83 30.30
N LEU A 651 38.71 22.53 30.59
CA LEU A 651 37.48 21.76 30.75
C LEU A 651 37.35 21.26 32.19
N GLY A 652 36.27 21.67 32.86
CA GLY A 652 35.93 21.18 34.19
C GLY A 652 35.62 22.28 35.21
N SER A 653 35.52 21.87 36.48
CA SER A 653 35.18 22.77 37.57
C SER A 653 36.39 23.49 38.17
N LEU A 654 36.13 24.62 38.84
CA LEU A 654 37.13 25.40 39.58
C LEU A 654 36.56 25.86 40.92
N ASP A 655 37.39 25.85 41.96
CA ASP A 655 37.04 26.30 43.30
C ASP A 655 38.07 27.34 43.80
N LEU A 656 37.67 28.60 43.72
CA LEU A 656 38.39 29.78 44.19
C LEU A 656 37.93 30.20 45.59
N SER A 657 37.07 29.42 46.26
CA SER A 657 36.45 29.82 47.52
C SER A 657 37.30 29.57 48.76
N LYS A 658 38.42 28.84 48.65
CA LYS A 658 39.24 28.45 49.81
C LYS A 658 40.14 29.56 50.37
N GLN A 659 40.53 30.53 49.52
CA GLN A 659 41.46 31.61 49.87
C GLN A 659 41.35 32.75 48.85
N THR A 660 41.88 33.94 49.17
CA THR A 660 41.90 35.08 48.23
C THR A 660 42.83 34.79 47.07
N THR A 661 42.28 34.59 45.88
CA THR A 661 43.05 34.27 44.66
C THR A 661 42.60 35.17 43.52
N GLN A 662 43.54 35.74 42.78
CA GLN A 662 43.25 36.40 41.52
C GLN A 662 43.54 35.42 40.38
N LEU A 663 42.53 34.77 39.83
CA LEU A 663 42.67 33.93 38.65
C LEU A 663 42.56 34.83 37.42
N LYS A 664 43.66 34.97 36.68
CA LYS A 664 43.77 35.94 35.58
C LYS A 664 44.26 35.28 34.31
N ALA A 665 43.47 35.35 33.25
CA ALA A 665 43.89 34.95 31.92
C ALA A 665 44.88 35.95 31.30
N GLU A 666 45.78 35.45 30.46
CA GLU A 666 46.66 36.28 29.64
C GLU A 666 45.88 37.02 28.53
N SER A 667 44.80 36.40 28.04
CA SER A 667 43.88 36.96 27.04
C SER A 667 42.55 36.20 27.05
N LEU A 668 41.56 36.71 26.31
CA LEU A 668 40.26 36.06 26.11
C LEU A 668 40.36 34.70 25.36
N ASP A 669 41.54 34.32 24.84
CA ASP A 669 41.79 32.99 24.27
C ASP A 669 41.90 31.90 25.36
N ALA A 670 41.91 32.26 26.64
CA ALA A 670 41.71 31.32 27.74
C ALA A 670 40.20 31.03 27.90
N LYS A 671 39.77 29.88 27.39
CA LYS A 671 38.36 29.47 27.33
C LYS A 671 38.04 28.47 28.45
N LEU A 672 36.97 28.73 29.19
CA LEU A 672 36.44 27.85 30.23
C LEU A 672 35.12 27.24 29.76
N TYR A 673 35.07 25.92 29.70
CA TYR A 673 33.87 25.15 29.41
C TYR A 673 33.62 24.08 30.47
N PHE A 674 32.36 23.73 30.67
CA PHE A 674 31.93 22.67 31.58
C PHE A 674 30.88 21.77 30.95
N ASP A 675 31.02 20.46 31.15
CA ASP A 675 30.02 19.47 30.75
C ASP A 675 29.04 19.25 31.90
N LEU A 676 27.76 19.49 31.62
CA LEU A 676 26.67 19.25 32.58
C LEU A 676 26.31 17.77 32.70
N GLY A 677 26.81 16.91 31.81
CA GLY A 677 26.44 15.50 31.76
C GLY A 677 24.92 15.33 31.63
N ASN A 678 24.33 14.51 32.52
CA ASN A 678 22.89 14.23 32.57
C ASN A 678 22.05 15.31 33.28
N ASP A 679 22.69 16.39 33.73
CA ASP A 679 22.04 17.38 34.57
C ASP A 679 21.33 18.46 33.73
N ARG A 680 20.00 18.49 33.83
CA ARG A 680 19.18 19.41 33.03
C ARG A 680 19.17 20.85 33.54
N GLY A 681 19.71 21.13 34.74
CA GLY A 681 19.46 22.39 35.44
C GLY A 681 20.57 22.89 36.36
N PHE A 682 21.84 22.54 36.12
CA PHE A 682 22.95 22.95 36.98
C PHE A 682 22.71 22.60 38.48
N SER A 683 22.57 21.31 38.81
CA SER A 683 22.38 20.78 40.17
C SER A 683 23.47 21.19 41.17
N GLY A 684 24.61 21.68 40.71
CA GLY A 684 25.65 22.25 41.56
C GLY A 684 26.61 23.18 40.80
N PRO A 685 27.32 24.06 41.53
CA PRO A 685 28.23 25.05 40.94
C PRO A 685 29.46 24.39 40.32
N SER A 686 29.71 24.74 39.06
CA SER A 686 30.92 24.38 38.33
C SER A 686 32.09 25.30 38.67
N ILE A 687 31.83 26.57 39.02
CA ILE A 687 32.84 27.51 39.50
C ILE A 687 32.37 28.05 40.85
N LYS A 688 33.23 28.01 41.87
CA LYS A 688 32.95 28.64 43.17
C LYS A 688 33.91 29.78 43.40
N ILE A 689 33.40 30.92 43.84
CA ILE A 689 34.20 32.10 44.16
C ILE A 689 33.88 32.55 45.59
N GLY A 690 34.91 32.88 46.35
CA GLY A 690 34.77 33.45 47.69
C GLY A 690 36.08 34.02 48.22
N ASN A 691 36.05 34.57 49.44
CA ASN A 691 37.19 35.19 50.11
C ASN A 691 37.85 36.28 49.27
N ASP A 692 37.07 37.24 48.75
CA ASP A 692 37.56 38.37 47.95
C ASP A 692 38.31 37.98 46.65
N SER A 693 38.11 36.75 46.17
CA SER A 693 38.75 36.23 44.97
C SER A 693 38.23 36.87 43.68
N GLN A 694 39.05 36.78 42.62
CA GLN A 694 38.78 37.40 41.33
C GLN A 694 38.85 36.39 40.18
N LEU A 695 37.93 36.51 39.22
CA LEU A 695 37.93 35.79 37.95
C LEU A 695 38.05 36.80 36.82
N ASN A 696 39.20 36.82 36.13
CA ASN A 696 39.59 37.91 35.26
C ASN A 696 40.05 37.45 33.86
N GLY A 697 39.39 37.94 32.81
CA GLY A 697 39.92 37.88 31.44
C GLY A 697 39.59 36.63 30.62
N PHE A 698 38.64 35.79 31.05
CA PHE A 698 38.31 34.52 30.39
C PHE A 698 37.17 34.65 29.39
N THR A 699 37.14 33.78 28.38
CA THR A 699 35.90 33.44 27.67
C THR A 699 35.23 32.28 28.40
N ILE A 700 33.96 32.42 28.78
CA ILE A 700 33.26 31.49 29.68
C ILE A 700 31.89 31.10 29.09
N ALA A 701 31.66 29.81 28.87
CA ALA A 701 30.34 29.31 28.47
C ALA A 701 29.95 28.03 29.21
N ASN A 702 28.64 27.81 29.33
CA ASN A 702 28.04 26.62 29.94
C ASN A 702 28.45 26.37 31.41
N HIS A 703 28.67 27.43 32.18
CA HIS A 703 29.04 27.33 33.61
C HIS A 703 27.91 27.79 34.54
N TYR A 704 27.85 27.17 35.72
CA TYR A 704 27.20 27.74 36.90
C TYR A 704 28.28 28.22 37.88
N ILE A 705 28.32 29.53 38.11
CA ILE A 705 29.22 30.22 39.03
C ILE A 705 28.47 30.55 40.32
N GLN A 706 28.99 30.14 41.47
CA GLN A 706 28.43 30.48 42.78
C GLN A 706 29.40 31.36 43.57
N VAL A 707 28.88 32.47 44.11
CA VAL A 707 29.61 33.40 44.98
C VAL A 707 29.07 33.24 46.41
N ASN A 708 29.91 32.76 47.33
CA ASN A 708 29.46 32.38 48.68
C ASN A 708 29.86 33.34 49.79
N GLN A 709 31.05 33.93 49.76
CA GLN A 709 31.60 34.73 50.88
C GLN A 709 32.59 35.80 50.41
N GLY A 710 32.59 36.96 51.05
CA GLY A 710 33.48 38.09 50.71
C GLY A 710 33.03 38.82 49.44
N ASN A 711 33.84 39.79 48.99
CA ASN A 711 33.60 40.60 47.80
C ASN A 711 34.27 39.97 46.57
N ALA A 712 33.55 39.08 45.89
CA ALA A 712 34.04 38.46 44.67
C ALA A 712 34.04 39.46 43.50
N VAL A 713 35.09 39.43 42.69
CA VAL A 713 35.20 40.29 41.48
C VAL A 713 35.24 39.44 40.23
N ILE A 714 34.25 39.60 39.35
CA ILE A 714 34.22 38.99 38.03
C ILE A 714 34.45 40.10 37.01
N LYS A 715 35.63 40.09 36.37
CA LYS A 715 36.11 41.23 35.60
C LYS A 715 36.64 40.88 34.21
N SER A 716 36.35 41.72 33.22
CA SER A 716 36.95 41.63 31.88
C SER A 716 36.72 40.28 31.18
N ASN A 717 35.65 39.55 31.50
CA ASN A 717 35.34 38.27 30.88
C ASN A 717 34.39 38.44 29.68
N LEU A 718 34.42 37.48 28.76
CA LEU A 718 33.44 37.30 27.68
C LEU A 718 32.56 36.08 27.99
N PHE A 719 31.27 36.30 28.21
CA PHE A 719 30.29 35.23 28.36
C PHE A 719 29.63 34.98 27.01
N ASP A 720 30.24 34.08 26.23
CA ASP A 720 29.78 33.73 24.89
C ASP A 720 30.09 32.26 24.58
N GLY A 721 29.08 31.55 24.11
CA GLY A 721 29.16 30.18 23.58
C GLY A 721 28.17 29.95 22.44
N THR A 722 27.80 31.03 21.75
CA THR A 722 26.75 31.06 20.73
C THR A 722 27.12 30.25 19.49
N ASP A 723 28.34 30.41 18.98
CA ASP A 723 28.89 29.66 17.83
C ASP A 723 28.87 28.13 18.01
N TYR A 724 28.71 27.66 19.25
CA TYR A 724 28.72 26.24 19.61
C TYR A 724 27.41 25.79 20.26
N HIS A 725 26.34 26.57 20.14
CA HIS A 725 25.02 26.26 20.69
C HIS A 725 25.03 25.87 22.18
N LEU A 726 25.95 26.44 22.96
CA LEU A 726 26.06 26.16 24.39
C LEU A 726 25.05 26.98 25.17
N LYS A 727 24.60 26.48 26.32
CA LYS A 727 23.80 27.29 27.25
C LYS A 727 24.61 28.47 27.79
N GLY A 728 23.88 29.51 28.18
CA GLY A 728 24.46 30.68 28.85
C GLY A 728 25.08 30.33 30.20
N THR A 729 25.95 31.21 30.69
CA THR A 729 26.55 31.10 32.02
C THR A 729 25.63 31.68 33.08
N PHE A 730 25.32 30.89 34.10
CA PHE A 730 24.51 31.31 35.24
C PHE A 730 25.42 31.71 36.42
N ILE A 731 25.19 32.88 37.00
CA ILE A 731 25.94 33.37 38.18
C ILE A 731 24.97 33.51 39.35
N GLN A 732 25.19 32.84 40.47
CA GLN A 732 24.40 33.01 41.68
C GLN A 732 25.25 33.62 42.80
N SER A 733 24.80 34.74 43.35
CA SER A 733 25.48 35.43 44.45
C SER A 733 24.72 35.36 45.75
N PHE A 734 25.38 34.83 46.77
CA PHE A 734 24.95 34.80 48.16
C PHE A 734 25.71 35.80 49.05
N SER A 735 26.57 36.65 48.47
CA SER A 735 27.40 37.62 49.21
C SER A 735 27.66 38.88 48.37
N GLU A 736 28.76 39.59 48.64
CA GLU A 736 29.16 40.77 47.89
C GLU A 736 29.76 40.37 46.52
N LEU A 737 29.25 40.98 45.44
CA LEU A 737 29.68 40.69 44.07
C LEU A 737 29.91 41.97 43.28
N THR A 738 31.07 42.09 42.64
CA THR A 738 31.39 43.12 41.67
C THR A 738 31.54 42.50 40.27
N LEU A 739 30.67 42.88 39.33
CA LEU A 739 30.84 42.62 37.89
C LEU A 739 31.37 43.88 37.21
N GLU A 740 32.57 43.80 36.67
CA GLU A 740 33.24 44.95 36.06
C GLU A 740 33.74 44.62 34.64
N GLN A 741 33.45 45.47 33.66
CA GLN A 741 34.04 45.36 32.31
C GLN A 741 33.77 44.02 31.57
N ASN A 742 32.68 43.31 31.87
CA ASN A 742 32.36 42.05 31.18
C ASN A 742 31.51 42.29 29.93
N ARG A 743 31.63 41.37 28.97
CA ARG A 743 30.75 41.28 27.80
C ARG A 743 29.90 40.04 27.92
N LEU A 744 28.59 40.19 27.77
CA LEU A 744 27.62 39.09 27.79
C LEU A 744 26.92 39.06 26.45
N VAL A 745 26.93 37.90 25.81
CA VAL A 745 26.26 37.68 24.53
C VAL A 745 25.06 36.79 24.79
N GLY A 746 23.90 37.20 24.28
CA GLY A 746 22.65 36.48 24.36
C GLY A 746 22.13 36.17 22.96
N ALA A 747 21.80 34.91 22.67
CA ALA A 747 21.29 34.50 21.37
C ALA A 747 20.23 33.41 21.50
N ALA A 748 19.26 33.43 20.58
CA ALA A 748 18.46 32.25 20.29
C ALA A 748 19.34 31.24 19.55
N LEU A 749 19.32 30.00 20.01
CA LEU A 749 20.06 28.91 19.39
C LEU A 749 19.10 28.11 18.53
N ASP A 750 19.29 28.15 17.23
CA ASP A 750 18.73 27.14 16.35
C ASP A 750 19.73 25.98 16.29
N THR A 751 19.44 24.91 17.01
CA THR A 751 20.30 23.72 17.00
C THR A 751 20.01 22.81 15.81
N GLY A 752 18.91 23.02 15.07
CA GLY A 752 18.48 22.11 14.01
C GLY A 752 18.09 20.69 14.48
N TYR A 753 17.98 20.45 15.79
CA TYR A 753 17.69 19.13 16.35
C TYR A 753 16.25 19.01 16.84
N ALA A 754 15.62 17.85 16.62
CA ALA A 754 14.33 17.53 17.20
C ALA A 754 14.49 17.18 18.68
N TYR A 755 14.33 18.16 19.59
CA TYR A 755 14.22 17.92 21.02
C TYR A 755 12.76 17.81 21.44
N ASP A 756 12.39 16.68 22.04
CA ASP A 756 11.01 16.35 22.38
C ASP A 756 10.41 17.20 23.53
N TYR A 757 11.19 18.07 24.20
CA TYR A 757 10.70 18.72 25.44
C TYR A 757 11.13 20.16 25.76
N VAL A 758 11.88 20.87 24.90
CA VAL A 758 12.12 22.32 25.12
C VAL A 758 12.10 23.03 23.77
N ARG A 759 10.98 23.69 23.47
CA ARG A 759 10.90 24.62 22.35
C ARG A 759 11.83 25.78 22.69
N GLU A 760 12.86 25.97 21.87
CA GLU A 760 13.83 27.06 21.89
C GLU A 760 14.97 26.88 22.92
N SER A 761 16.15 26.49 22.44
CA SER A 761 17.41 26.54 23.21
C SER A 761 17.95 27.97 23.18
N TYR A 762 18.43 28.47 24.31
CA TYR A 762 18.92 29.83 24.44
C TYR A 762 20.31 29.86 25.06
N HIS A 763 21.18 30.69 24.49
CA HIS A 763 22.39 31.14 25.16
C HIS A 763 22.06 32.47 25.84
N CYS A 764 21.75 32.45 27.14
CA CYS A 764 21.45 33.67 27.91
C CYS A 764 22.24 33.65 29.23
N PRO A 765 23.40 34.32 29.30
CA PRO A 765 24.08 34.56 30.56
C PRO A 765 23.24 35.44 31.49
N TYR A 766 23.08 35.05 32.75
CA TYR A 766 22.29 35.82 33.71
C TYR A 766 22.79 35.65 35.15
N ILE A 767 22.34 36.54 36.03
CA ILE A 767 22.78 36.64 37.40
C ILE A 767 21.57 36.53 38.34
N GLU A 768 21.68 35.70 39.37
CA GLU A 768 20.78 35.69 40.52
C GLU A 768 21.50 36.28 41.73
N VAL A 769 20.84 37.20 42.43
CA VAL A 769 21.40 37.86 43.62
C VAL A 769 20.48 37.64 44.82
N GLY A 770 21.08 37.20 45.92
CA GLY A 770 20.37 36.80 47.13
C GLY A 770 19.95 35.33 47.12
N ASN A 771 19.29 34.93 48.20
CA ASN A 771 18.76 33.59 48.37
C ASN A 771 17.26 33.66 48.59
N TYR A 772 16.53 32.89 47.79
CA TYR A 772 15.08 32.80 47.86
C TYR A 772 14.55 32.37 49.23
N ASP A 773 15.23 31.43 49.91
CA ASP A 773 14.78 30.87 51.18
C ASP A 773 15.29 31.67 52.40
N SER A 774 16.58 32.02 52.43
CA SER A 774 17.20 32.65 53.62
C SER A 774 16.94 34.16 53.74
N HIS A 775 16.62 34.85 52.63
CA HIS A 775 16.43 36.30 52.59
C HIS A 775 17.63 37.07 53.18
N GLU A 776 18.85 36.56 53.03
CA GLU A 776 20.06 37.23 53.50
C GLU A 776 20.38 38.47 52.63
N ALA A 777 20.89 39.53 53.26
CA ALA A 777 21.25 40.74 52.56
C ALA A 777 22.48 40.49 51.66
N THR A 778 22.40 40.95 50.41
CA THR A 778 23.48 40.81 49.43
C THR A 778 23.70 42.14 48.73
N THR A 779 24.96 42.45 48.38
CA THR A 779 25.31 43.67 47.65
C THR A 779 25.93 43.30 46.32
N THR A 780 25.36 43.80 45.21
CA THR A 780 25.88 43.54 43.87
C THR A 780 26.15 44.85 43.14
N THR A 781 27.38 45.02 42.67
CA THR A 781 27.83 46.19 41.91
C THR A 781 28.14 45.77 40.47
N VAL A 782 27.53 46.44 39.49
CA VAL A 782 27.65 46.15 38.06
C VAL A 782 28.12 47.40 37.34
N ILE A 783 29.32 47.35 36.77
CA ILE A 783 30.03 48.52 36.24
C ILE A 783 30.63 48.22 34.86
N ASN A 784 30.42 49.11 33.88
CA ASN A 784 31.05 49.04 32.56
C ASN A 784 30.82 47.71 31.81
N ASN A 785 29.69 47.04 32.00
CA ASN A 785 29.38 45.80 31.28
C ASN A 785 28.55 46.07 30.02
N ILE A 786 28.73 45.23 28.99
CA ILE A 786 27.88 45.22 27.79
C ILE A 786 27.10 43.91 27.78
N TYR A 787 25.78 43.98 27.60
CA TYR A 787 24.94 42.82 27.30
C TYR A 787 24.18 43.05 25.99
N SER A 788 24.54 42.28 24.96
CA SER A 788 23.80 42.15 23.71
C SER A 788 22.94 40.90 23.74
N GLY A 789 21.63 41.05 23.94
CA GLY A 789 20.67 39.95 24.09
C GLY A 789 20.03 39.46 22.79
N ASN A 790 19.23 38.40 22.91
CA ASN A 790 18.64 37.67 21.77
C ASN A 790 17.56 38.45 21.00
N LEU A 791 16.98 39.51 21.57
CA LEU A 791 15.98 40.34 20.88
C LEU A 791 16.61 41.25 19.81
N LEU A 792 17.94 41.42 19.80
CA LEU A 792 18.62 42.18 18.74
C LEU A 792 18.46 41.52 17.36
N THR A 793 18.47 40.19 17.32
CA THR A 793 18.34 39.40 16.09
C THR A 793 16.94 38.83 15.91
N HIS A 794 16.20 38.63 17.00
CA HIS A 794 14.87 38.03 16.99
C HIS A 794 13.91 38.78 17.93
N PRO A 795 13.39 39.95 17.52
CA PRO A 795 12.61 40.83 18.39
C PRO A 795 11.27 40.22 18.85
N ASP A 796 10.73 39.25 18.12
CA ASP A 796 9.42 38.65 18.39
C ASP A 796 9.46 37.42 19.33
N LEU A 797 10.65 37.00 19.80
CA LEU A 797 10.80 35.79 20.62
C LEU A 797 10.06 35.88 21.94
N TYR A 798 9.26 34.89 22.30
CA TYR A 798 8.56 34.90 23.60
C TYR A 798 9.53 34.86 24.80
N TRP A 799 10.59 34.06 24.76
CA TRP A 799 11.62 34.02 25.80
C TRP A 799 12.82 34.89 25.44
N ALA A 800 13.01 35.95 26.19
CA ALA A 800 14.12 36.88 26.02
C ALA A 800 15.17 36.67 27.13
N CYS A 801 16.43 36.99 26.85
CA CYS A 801 17.47 36.89 27.86
C CYS A 801 17.28 37.93 28.98
N ASP A 802 17.31 37.50 30.24
CA ASP A 802 17.27 38.38 31.41
C ASP A 802 18.70 38.64 31.92
N PHE A 803 18.92 39.78 32.58
CA PHE A 803 20.24 40.11 33.15
C PHE A 803 20.34 39.79 34.64
N ILE A 804 19.63 40.50 35.52
CA ILE A 804 19.62 40.21 36.98
C ILE A 804 18.24 39.77 37.45
N ARG A 805 18.21 38.67 38.22
CA ARG A 805 17.10 38.25 39.07
C ARG A 805 17.46 38.48 40.53
N ALA A 806 16.70 39.33 41.21
CA ALA A 806 16.98 39.75 42.58
C ALA A 806 15.96 39.18 43.57
N TYR A 807 16.47 38.49 44.59
CA TYR A 807 15.69 38.02 45.73
C TYR A 807 15.67 39.08 46.85
N PRO A 808 14.72 38.99 47.81
CA PRO A 808 14.55 40.03 48.83
C PRO A 808 15.83 40.31 49.63
N ASN A 809 15.97 41.56 50.05
CA ASN A 809 17.13 42.16 50.72
C ASN A 809 18.38 42.32 49.83
N ALA A 810 18.22 42.27 48.51
CA ALA A 810 19.29 42.61 47.58
C ALA A 810 19.48 44.13 47.45
N GLU A 811 20.74 44.57 47.54
CA GLU A 811 21.22 45.91 47.26
C GLU A 811 22.00 45.89 45.92
N ILE A 812 21.55 46.65 44.93
CA ILE A 812 22.07 46.58 43.56
C ILE A 812 22.53 47.97 43.12
N THR A 813 23.76 48.07 42.63
CA THR A 813 24.28 49.30 42.01
C THR A 813 24.70 49.01 40.58
N MET A 814 24.13 49.72 39.60
CA MET A 814 24.47 49.61 38.18
C MET A 814 24.97 50.96 37.65
N ASN A 815 26.25 51.04 37.28
CA ASN A 815 26.82 52.27 36.72
C ASN A 815 27.43 52.02 35.34
N ASN A 816 27.12 52.90 34.38
CA ASN A 816 27.81 52.92 33.09
C ASN A 816 27.75 51.57 32.35
N ASN A 817 26.61 50.88 32.32
CA ASN A 817 26.46 49.63 31.55
C ASN A 817 25.66 49.88 30.26
N THR A 818 25.83 49.00 29.28
CA THR A 818 25.07 49.03 28.02
C THR A 818 24.28 47.74 27.88
N PHE A 819 22.95 47.83 27.92
CA PHE A 819 22.02 46.72 27.76
C PHE A 819 21.23 46.88 26.46
N GLN A 820 21.28 45.88 25.58
CA GLN A 820 20.59 45.92 24.30
C GLN A 820 19.87 44.60 24.02
N GLY A 821 18.62 44.65 23.57
CA GLY A 821 17.94 43.44 23.09
C GLY A 821 17.67 42.39 24.17
N ILE A 822 17.45 42.80 25.41
CA ILE A 822 17.21 41.89 26.53
C ILE A 822 15.73 41.91 26.96
N GLY A 823 15.28 40.84 27.60
CA GLY A 823 13.97 40.77 28.24
C GLY A 823 13.90 41.77 29.39
N LYS A 824 14.62 41.48 30.46
CA LYS A 824 14.59 42.26 31.70
C LYS A 824 16.00 42.64 32.12
N MET A 825 16.25 43.91 32.37
CA MET A 825 17.51 44.33 32.99
C MET A 825 17.54 43.93 34.47
N LEU A 826 16.46 44.18 35.21
CA LEU A 826 16.29 43.78 36.60
C LEU A 826 14.90 43.16 36.83
N GLU A 827 14.86 41.90 37.22
CA GLU A 827 13.67 41.19 37.68
C GLU A 827 13.72 41.05 39.20
N LEU A 828 12.70 41.54 39.89
CA LEU A 828 12.53 41.37 41.34
C LEU A 828 11.66 40.12 41.57
N VAL A 829 12.20 39.12 42.26
CA VAL A 829 11.55 37.82 42.45
C VAL A 829 11.16 37.62 43.90
N TYR A 830 9.87 37.33 44.13
CA TYR A 830 9.33 37.09 45.45
C TYR A 830 8.12 36.12 45.44
N ARG A 831 7.99 35.27 46.47
CA ARG A 831 6.90 34.26 46.60
C ARG A 831 6.37 34.07 48.03
N GLY A 832 6.60 35.04 48.92
CA GLY A 832 6.19 34.97 50.33
C GLY A 832 4.91 35.73 50.66
N THR A 833 4.68 35.94 51.97
CA THR A 833 3.65 36.85 52.52
C THR A 833 4.20 38.08 53.28
N ILE A 834 5.51 38.15 53.54
CA ILE A 834 6.21 39.28 54.16
C ILE A 834 6.69 40.29 53.09
N ALA A 835 6.33 41.56 53.21
CA ALA A 835 6.76 42.63 52.30
C ALA A 835 8.28 42.57 52.00
N PRO A 836 8.70 42.42 50.73
CA PRO A 836 10.11 42.32 50.39
C PRO A 836 10.78 43.70 50.41
N HIS A 837 12.07 43.72 50.71
CA HIS A 837 12.91 44.91 50.67
C HIS A 837 13.91 44.80 49.53
N TYR A 838 14.10 45.87 48.75
CA TYR A 838 15.13 45.96 47.72
C TYR A 838 15.67 47.38 47.67
N ASP A 839 16.97 47.52 47.40
CA ASP A 839 17.58 48.81 47.10
C ASP A 839 18.30 48.73 45.75
N ALA A 840 18.00 49.64 44.83
CA ALA A 840 18.62 49.72 43.52
C ALA A 840 19.05 51.15 43.18
N THR A 841 20.31 51.33 42.79
CA THR A 841 20.86 52.58 42.28
C THR A 841 21.40 52.37 40.86
N ILE A 842 20.84 53.07 39.87
CA ILE A 842 21.08 52.82 38.44
C ILE A 842 21.47 54.14 37.77
N ASN A 843 22.75 54.34 37.46
CA ASN A 843 23.27 55.60 36.91
C ASN A 843 24.02 55.43 35.58
N ASN A 844 23.83 56.38 34.65
CA ASN A 844 24.57 56.44 33.39
C ASN A 844 24.50 55.16 32.54
N ASN A 845 23.42 54.37 32.58
CA ASN A 845 23.30 53.15 31.77
C ASN A 845 22.57 53.44 30.45
N ILE A 846 22.91 52.71 29.39
CA ILE A 846 22.11 52.62 28.16
C ILE A 846 21.23 51.38 28.25
N ILE A 847 19.93 51.53 28.01
CA ILE A 847 18.97 50.42 27.88
C ILE A 847 18.22 50.61 26.57
N SER A 848 18.38 49.68 25.63
CA SER A 848 17.70 49.78 24.35
C SER A 848 17.15 48.47 23.79
N LYS A 849 16.06 48.56 23.01
CA LYS A 849 15.44 47.40 22.33
C LYS A 849 15.08 46.27 23.31
N SER A 850 14.65 46.61 24.51
CA SER A 850 14.41 45.67 25.60
C SER A 850 12.95 45.66 26.02
N ARG A 851 12.50 44.68 26.80
CA ARG A 851 11.10 44.69 27.27
C ARG A 851 10.93 45.51 28.54
N PHE A 852 11.77 45.25 29.53
CA PHE A 852 11.66 45.81 30.86
C PHE A 852 12.98 46.36 31.39
N LEU A 853 12.90 47.53 32.02
CA LEU A 853 14.01 48.05 32.82
C LEU A 853 13.95 47.42 34.22
N ILE A 854 12.80 47.53 34.91
CA ILE A 854 12.53 46.79 36.16
C ILE A 854 11.16 46.11 36.09
N GLU A 855 11.13 44.80 36.29
CA GLU A 855 9.88 44.05 36.49
C GLU A 855 9.81 43.49 37.91
N ASN A 856 8.68 43.72 38.58
CA ASN A 856 8.33 43.01 39.80
C ASN A 856 7.57 41.72 39.48
N ALA A 857 8.30 40.62 39.34
CA ALA A 857 7.76 39.29 39.06
C ALA A 857 7.33 38.59 40.35
N SER A 858 6.21 39.04 40.93
CA SER A 858 5.58 38.35 42.06
C SER A 858 4.71 37.19 41.56
N TYR A 859 5.09 35.95 41.84
CA TYR A 859 4.34 34.75 41.43
C TYR A 859 3.13 34.42 42.34
N SER A 860 2.62 35.39 43.10
CA SER A 860 1.47 35.20 44.02
C SER A 860 0.20 35.86 43.46
N SER A 861 -0.97 35.38 43.88
CA SER A 861 -2.27 35.95 43.48
C SER A 861 -2.51 37.37 44.03
N ASN A 862 -1.70 37.83 44.98
CA ASN A 862 -1.77 39.15 45.61
C ASN A 862 -0.35 39.73 45.72
N LEU A 863 0.00 40.63 44.80
CA LEU A 863 1.23 41.43 44.85
C LEU A 863 1.39 42.07 46.25
N ALA A 864 2.47 41.75 46.95
CA ALA A 864 2.81 42.39 48.22
C ALA A 864 3.46 43.75 47.95
N GLU A 865 3.08 44.78 48.70
CA GLU A 865 3.79 46.07 48.64
C GLU A 865 5.22 45.92 49.19
N PHE A 866 6.15 46.66 48.59
CA PHE A 866 7.52 46.77 49.09
C PHE A 866 7.57 47.36 50.50
N THR A 867 8.60 47.03 51.28
CA THR A 867 8.85 47.74 52.55
C THR A 867 9.02 49.24 52.32
N SER A 868 8.70 50.05 53.32
CA SER A 868 8.87 51.51 53.24
C SER A 868 10.33 51.96 53.08
N SER A 869 11.29 51.09 53.43
CA SER A 869 12.72 51.33 53.29
C SER A 869 13.26 51.03 51.89
N SER A 870 12.51 50.34 51.04
CA SER A 870 12.96 50.02 49.67
C SER A 870 13.11 51.27 48.82
N SER A 871 14.21 51.36 48.08
CA SER A 871 14.53 52.50 47.23
C SER A 871 14.97 52.06 45.82
N PHE A 872 14.46 52.76 44.80
CA PHE A 872 14.86 52.54 43.41
C PHE A 872 15.20 53.89 42.79
N ASN A 873 16.48 54.20 42.70
CA ASN A 873 16.99 55.49 42.25
C ASN A 873 17.66 55.35 40.89
N LEU A 874 17.12 56.05 39.89
CA LEU A 874 17.63 56.05 38.52
C LEU A 874 18.09 57.45 38.16
N THR A 875 19.36 57.60 37.76
CA THR A 875 19.91 58.91 37.40
C THR A 875 20.60 58.87 36.04
N ASN A 876 20.16 59.73 35.12
CA ASN A 876 20.85 59.99 33.86
C ASN A 876 21.09 58.73 32.99
N ASN A 877 20.09 57.86 32.90
CA ASN A 877 20.12 56.69 32.02
C ASN A 877 19.57 57.06 30.63
N LEU A 878 20.03 56.41 29.58
CA LEU A 878 19.51 56.57 28.23
C LEU A 878 18.62 55.37 27.88
N ILE A 879 17.35 55.63 27.60
CA ILE A 879 16.32 54.60 27.43
C ILE A 879 15.68 54.73 26.04
N TYR A 880 15.71 53.67 25.25
CA TYR A 880 15.16 53.67 23.89
C TYR A 880 14.47 52.36 23.54
N GLN A 881 13.25 52.41 22.98
CA GLN A 881 12.51 51.20 22.61
C GLN A 881 12.48 50.16 23.75
N VAL A 882 12.03 50.61 24.92
CA VAL A 882 11.73 49.74 26.05
C VAL A 882 10.22 49.63 26.19
N ASP A 883 9.66 48.44 25.99
CA ASP A 883 8.20 48.23 25.93
C ASP A 883 7.48 48.76 27.17
N LYS A 884 8.00 48.40 28.35
CA LYS A 884 7.53 48.87 29.65
C LYS A 884 8.72 49.08 30.56
N GLN A 885 9.05 50.34 30.84
CA GLN A 885 10.17 50.67 31.74
C GLN A 885 10.01 50.00 33.12
N TYR A 886 8.81 50.07 33.68
CA TYR A 886 8.51 49.57 35.01
C TYR A 886 7.23 48.74 35.00
N GLN A 887 7.25 47.57 35.64
CA GLN A 887 6.04 46.76 35.87
C GLN A 887 5.88 46.47 37.36
N ASP A 888 4.68 46.76 37.86
CA ASP A 888 4.24 46.48 39.24
C ASP A 888 5.16 47.06 40.34
N MET A 889 5.76 48.23 40.05
CA MET A 889 6.68 48.94 40.96
C MET A 889 5.99 49.84 41.99
N HIS A 890 4.65 49.97 41.96
CA HIS A 890 3.86 50.79 42.89
C HIS A 890 4.37 52.24 43.09
N ASN A 891 4.94 52.84 42.04
CA ASN A 891 5.53 54.19 42.05
C ASN A 891 6.66 54.39 43.10
N LYS A 892 7.40 53.33 43.44
CA LYS A 892 8.55 53.41 44.36
C LYS A 892 9.85 53.86 43.70
N GLN A 893 9.86 53.97 42.37
CA GLN A 893 11.00 54.43 41.60
C GLN A 893 11.09 55.96 41.52
N SER A 894 12.31 56.48 41.65
CA SER A 894 12.67 57.90 41.47
C SER A 894 13.64 58.02 40.30
N GLU A 895 13.21 58.68 39.23
CA GLU A 895 14.00 58.85 38.01
C GLU A 895 14.33 60.32 37.76
N ILE A 896 15.62 60.65 37.63
CA ILE A 896 16.12 62.02 37.46
C ILE A 896 17.09 62.09 36.27
N GLY A 897 16.79 62.93 35.29
CA GLY A 897 17.71 63.24 34.20
C GLY A 897 17.87 62.16 33.12
N SER A 898 17.06 61.09 33.12
CA SER A 898 17.10 60.10 32.05
C SER A 898 16.74 60.70 30.68
N VAL A 899 17.41 60.23 29.63
CA VAL A 899 17.25 60.64 28.24
C VAL A 899 16.47 59.59 27.46
N PHE A 900 15.38 59.99 26.80
CA PHE A 900 14.54 59.11 25.97
C PHE A 900 14.80 59.35 24.48
N ALA A 901 15.92 58.86 23.98
CA ALA A 901 16.35 59.04 22.59
C ALA A 901 17.08 57.78 22.11
N ASP A 902 17.15 57.59 20.79
CA ASP A 902 17.96 56.51 20.21
C ASP A 902 19.42 56.66 20.65
N PRO A 903 20.03 55.65 21.30
CA PRO A 903 21.43 55.73 21.71
C PRO A 903 22.38 55.79 20.52
N LEU A 904 21.95 55.42 19.31
CA LEU A 904 22.80 55.35 18.12
C LEU A 904 24.09 54.55 18.43
N ILE A 905 23.91 53.33 18.91
CA ILE A 905 24.98 52.36 19.18
C ILE A 905 24.86 51.18 18.21
N ASP A 906 25.97 50.51 17.92
CA ASP A 906 25.97 49.26 17.14
C ASP A 906 25.61 48.03 18.01
N ASN A 907 25.47 46.86 17.37
CA ASN A 907 25.10 45.61 18.05
C ASN A 907 26.17 45.13 19.05
N THR A 908 27.39 45.68 19.01
CA THR A 908 28.47 45.39 19.95
C THR A 908 28.52 46.38 21.12
N GLY A 909 27.63 47.39 21.13
CA GLY A 909 27.48 48.36 22.21
C GLY A 909 28.29 49.63 22.04
N TYR A 910 28.88 49.88 20.87
CA TYR A 910 29.70 51.07 20.62
C TYR A 910 28.85 52.24 20.10
N PRO A 911 29.01 53.45 20.66
CA PRO A 911 28.34 54.65 20.18
C PRO A 911 28.85 55.10 18.81
N LEU A 912 27.92 55.44 17.92
CA LEU A 912 28.19 56.14 16.67
C LEU A 912 28.58 57.61 16.96
N SER A 913 29.26 58.26 16.03
CA SER A 913 29.82 59.62 16.19
C SER A 913 28.82 60.72 16.57
N ASN A 914 27.52 60.50 16.36
CA ASN A 914 26.45 61.44 16.68
C ASN A 914 25.54 60.93 17.81
N SER A 915 26.02 59.95 18.59
CA SER A 915 25.26 59.37 19.69
C SER A 915 24.96 60.40 20.79
N PRO A 916 23.71 60.47 21.28
CA PRO A 916 23.37 61.33 22.42
C PRO A 916 23.88 60.78 23.76
N ALA A 917 24.55 59.61 23.77
CA ALA A 917 25.22 59.08 24.95
C ALA A 917 26.59 59.73 25.21
N ILE A 918 27.19 60.31 24.16
CA ILE A 918 28.52 60.93 24.22
C ILE A 918 28.45 62.22 25.04
N ASP A 919 29.36 62.38 25.99
CA ASP A 919 29.52 63.55 26.85
C ASP A 919 28.23 63.96 27.60
N ALA A 920 27.37 62.98 27.92
CA ALA A 920 26.05 63.21 28.49
C ALA A 920 25.86 62.68 29.92
N GLY A 921 26.85 61.98 30.49
CA GLY A 921 26.81 61.35 31.81
C GLY A 921 26.79 62.31 33.01
N ILE A 922 26.56 61.78 34.20
CA ILE A 922 26.85 62.47 35.47
C ILE A 922 28.19 62.04 36.04
N ALA A 923 28.81 62.90 36.87
CA ALA A 923 30.09 62.64 37.50
C ALA A 923 30.12 61.26 38.20
N SER A 924 31.14 60.47 37.87
CA SER A 924 31.34 59.10 38.33
C SER A 924 32.75 58.95 38.92
N THR A 925 32.96 57.97 39.80
CA THR A 925 34.29 57.63 40.33
C THR A 925 35.08 56.70 39.40
N LEU A 926 34.56 56.44 38.20
CA LEU A 926 35.19 55.56 37.21
C LEU A 926 36.31 56.28 36.48
N ASN A 927 37.47 55.62 36.42
CA ASN A 927 38.67 56.16 35.75
C ASN A 927 38.84 55.65 34.32
N VAL A 928 38.23 54.50 33.97
CA VAL A 928 38.32 53.89 32.64
C VAL A 928 37.00 53.26 32.19
N ASP A 929 36.81 53.08 30.89
CA ASP A 929 35.69 52.36 30.26
C ASP A 929 35.94 50.84 30.15
N ILE A 930 35.05 50.08 29.50
CA ILE A 930 35.21 48.62 29.30
C ILE A 930 36.50 48.22 28.55
N ASN A 931 37.02 49.09 27.69
CA ASN A 931 38.23 48.85 26.90
C ASN A 931 39.51 49.38 27.57
N GLY A 932 39.40 49.98 28.76
CA GLY A 932 40.53 50.58 29.46
C GLY A 932 40.85 52.01 29.00
N VAL A 933 39.97 52.65 28.22
CA VAL A 933 40.09 54.06 27.82
C VAL A 933 39.79 54.96 29.01
N GLU A 934 40.64 55.96 29.28
CA GLU A 934 40.47 56.89 30.40
C GLU A 934 39.19 57.73 30.27
N ARG A 935 38.48 57.94 31.39
CA ARG A 935 37.27 58.77 31.50
C ARG A 935 37.52 59.99 32.40
N PRO A 936 36.95 61.18 32.13
CA PRO A 936 36.20 61.55 30.94
C PRO A 936 37.13 61.90 29.76
N PHE A 937 36.78 61.41 28.58
CA PHE A 937 37.35 61.72 27.29
C PHE A 937 36.35 62.58 26.49
N ASP A 938 36.85 63.60 25.78
CA ASP A 938 36.01 64.46 24.94
C ASP A 938 35.70 63.72 23.63
N GLY A 939 34.66 62.89 23.66
CA GLY A 939 34.38 61.89 22.64
C GLY A 939 34.03 62.50 21.29
N ASP A 940 33.20 63.55 21.29
CA ASP A 940 32.84 64.29 20.07
C ASP A 940 33.77 65.49 19.78
N ASN A 941 34.80 65.69 20.62
CA ASN A 941 35.79 66.74 20.54
C ASN A 941 35.15 68.16 20.54
N ASN A 942 34.04 68.34 21.26
CA ASN A 942 33.34 69.62 21.39
C ASN A 942 33.89 70.50 22.53
N GLY A 943 34.84 69.98 23.34
CA GLY A 943 35.46 70.66 24.47
C GLY A 943 34.81 70.36 25.83
N SER A 944 33.68 69.65 25.85
CA SER A 944 33.08 69.06 27.05
C SER A 944 33.87 67.81 27.45
N LYS A 945 33.92 67.53 28.75
CA LYS A 945 34.59 66.33 29.29
C LYS A 945 33.71 65.74 30.34
N ILE A 946 32.61 65.16 29.89
CA ILE A 946 31.65 64.47 30.73
C ILE A 946 31.79 62.99 30.42
N ILE A 947 31.55 62.14 31.41
CA ILE A 947 31.59 60.70 31.17
C ILE A 947 30.50 60.29 30.18
N ASP A 948 30.78 59.37 29.26
CA ASP A 948 29.72 58.85 28.39
C ASP A 948 28.71 58.01 29.18
N ILE A 949 27.43 58.09 28.79
CA ILE A 949 26.42 57.14 29.26
C ILE A 949 26.72 55.79 28.60
N GLY A 950 26.71 54.71 29.39
CA GLY A 950 27.02 53.35 28.94
C GLY A 950 28.46 52.92 29.20
N ALA A 951 28.78 51.70 28.74
CA ALA A 951 30.03 50.99 29.09
C ALA A 951 31.28 51.43 28.34
N VAL A 952 31.10 52.04 27.17
CA VAL A 952 32.19 52.47 26.28
C VAL A 952 32.36 53.98 26.39
N GLU A 953 33.60 54.44 26.41
CA GLU A 953 33.96 55.83 26.14
C GLU A 953 34.28 55.93 24.63
N PHE A 954 33.60 56.81 23.90
CA PHE A 954 33.61 56.89 22.44
C PHE A 954 34.99 56.62 21.80
N GLN A 955 35.06 55.68 20.84
CA GLN A 955 36.30 55.29 20.21
C GLN A 955 36.62 56.21 19.02
N LEU A 956 37.72 56.96 19.09
CA LEU A 956 38.30 57.60 17.92
C LEU A 956 38.92 56.52 17.02
N ASN A 957 38.45 56.45 15.77
CA ASN A 957 39.03 55.60 14.71
C ASN A 957 40.55 55.69 14.61
#